data_AF-A0A965KP81-F1
#
_entry.id   AF-A0A965KP81-F1
#
_cell.length_a   1.000
_cell.length_b   1.000
_cell.length_c   1.000
_cell.angle_alpha   90.00
_cell.angle_beta   90.00
_cell.angle_gamma   90.00
#
_symmetry.space_group_name_H-M   'P 1'
#
loop_
_entity.id
_entity.type
_entity.pdbx_description
1 polymer ?
#
loop_
_entity_poly.entity_id
_entity_poly.type
_entity_poly.pdbx_seq_one_letter_code
_entity_poly.pdbx_strand_id
1 'polypeptide(L)'
;SNYSGSVIDGYVSGATVFIDLDNDKTLDWVDANADGQWTVGEGEAWTTTDSSGTYTFASGVNAKAGSIVSLGGTDITTGAAITILTAEAGSQYITPISTAYVSAGSSGAALLASMGLSAADLLYDPVSSTSVNATTVLKTGSSLLTIINNASALATELGGISATAAANSAFSTLANLSSTALTNLFGTSSAAASASMTSFLTSSLNSSGIDTTNYSSAISATASSVTAITTALQGLSAAAVKSGELYQLAASGQSTLMADIKSLGSAAAAGEDLSTKILSLQSGYTSANLNVLKAASAARLAFNTQDPTNPITTTADTFTLEAPVSGAPIIKLFNPLSNDKMTGSGSLGLAAVGLFDTKSFNGSIKSASNSGVTSNKIKFSAAQSAVEDFYKGMAITLLTASGPVATTITSYNGQTKEATLGTTLSTTVLNDITTKGASYLVSKAVPANISFAIVNDKIQITNTYDKDYEFGQLDLIYVAQQVGNPQVAKTGLATVNIQPPIPTVSHLSTFATGKTLQVTEAITGAANQKTVNVGTDVPDNRIFTEIALPLKVSGLGVTGNLQIQGLPTGSYLSYTKADGTIVNIAKDVGSPNWTIGGANALDARIYSTLKLLIPSDLSADYALKIFATSRYGGLSSRASESVTVSISANADGLLVSPGSEFNAINALVDNTVPAAGVEDTAFGLVANEINAMVSALTSKRIDSDSEKLGLRIELPTGFNVSFTNPAVKQQTITASDGKVTVQLYESDGVSLAAALQAVRFTPKGDFSGTASIQIFAGTFEPSLAINGIPTATGPGALKLLANPFSASIRIAPVSDLPVLEAPTIVLKDGTPWSQDHSNYKLADGRYRTSIKTKVNSSDVDGSENVYVDIRKAELSEAGAVLDVGGKTEIIQIKQSDLAGRAISFLSSATGGNVSDLVKSGTGTAQVEITQGSTGVKEVAEVIFNNLSAGKTIGFGGLVFTAGSSGATASQIAEAFASKAVGFSANNTAVPGGVLSGTLSGWGTGAKETVWYRVDTGAVQSVDVIAPSTTAKPISIFLRPAAVDSGAGLTATSTISPTVQSLTIPFEDRPATPSLTVIPTATGLEDQ
;
A
#
# COMPACT_ATOMS: atom_id res chain seq x y z
N SER A 1 10.29 -36.93 54.67
CA SER A 1 9.49 -35.87 55.30
C SER A 1 8.64 -35.23 54.21
N ASN A 2 7.41 -34.83 54.53
CA ASN A 2 6.60 -34.08 53.58
C ASN A 2 7.18 -32.66 53.46
N TYR A 3 7.22 -32.13 52.24
CA TYR A 3 7.66 -30.76 52.00
C TYR A 3 6.47 -29.82 52.20
N SER A 4 6.62 -28.82 53.05
CA SER A 4 5.55 -27.88 53.43
C SER A 4 6.07 -26.46 53.46
N GLY A 5 5.16 -25.51 53.26
CA GLY A 5 5.45 -24.09 53.19
C GLY A 5 4.20 -23.25 53.25
N SER A 6 4.32 -21.95 52.98
CA SER A 6 3.20 -21.01 52.99
C SER A 6 3.27 -20.05 51.80
N VAL A 7 2.10 -19.66 51.31
CA VAL A 7 1.95 -18.58 50.33
C VAL A 7 1.58 -17.30 51.09
N ILE A 8 2.40 -16.25 50.98
CA ILE A 8 2.36 -15.09 51.88
C ILE A 8 2.32 -13.76 51.12
N ASP A 9 1.17 -13.08 51.20
CA ASP A 9 0.98 -11.61 51.10
C ASP A 9 0.24 -11.04 52.35
N GLY A 10 0.00 -11.95 53.31
CA GLY A 10 -1.04 -11.90 54.35
C GLY A 10 -1.57 -13.30 54.73
N TYR A 11 -0.95 -14.35 54.17
CA TYR A 11 -1.43 -15.73 54.00
C TYR A 11 -2.55 -15.87 52.96
N VAL A 12 -2.34 -16.78 52.00
CA VAL A 12 -3.24 -16.95 50.85
C VAL A 12 -3.92 -18.31 50.94
N SER A 13 -5.24 -18.33 51.11
CA SER A 13 -6.03 -19.55 51.21
C SER A 13 -6.63 -19.98 49.86
N GLY A 14 -6.71 -21.30 49.63
CA GLY A 14 -7.32 -21.89 48.43
C GLY A 14 -6.51 -21.72 47.14
N ALA A 15 -5.22 -21.38 47.23
CA ALA A 15 -4.33 -21.32 46.08
C ALA A 15 -3.88 -22.72 45.67
N THR A 16 -3.79 -22.98 44.37
CA THR A 16 -3.18 -24.21 43.84
C THR A 16 -1.67 -24.04 43.79
N VAL A 17 -0.92 -24.87 44.50
CA VAL A 17 0.54 -24.82 44.57
C VAL A 17 1.12 -26.03 43.87
N PHE A 18 2.02 -25.83 42.90
CA PHE A 18 2.62 -26.92 42.13
C PHE A 18 4.10 -26.69 41.84
N ILE A 19 4.80 -27.77 41.46
CA ILE A 19 6.19 -27.73 41.03
C ILE A 19 6.22 -27.68 39.52
N ASP A 20 6.63 -26.53 39.00
CA ASP A 20 6.76 -26.22 37.58
C ASP A 20 8.10 -26.77 37.06
N LEU A 21 8.03 -27.86 36.29
CA LEU A 21 9.19 -28.65 35.85
C LEU A 21 9.81 -28.14 34.54
N ASP A 22 9.01 -27.54 33.67
CA ASP A 22 9.44 -27.05 32.36
C ASP A 22 9.50 -25.51 32.27
N ASN A 23 9.12 -24.84 33.36
CA ASN A 23 9.19 -23.40 33.56
C ASN A 23 8.25 -22.62 32.63
N ASP A 24 7.11 -23.22 32.27
CA ASP A 24 6.04 -22.61 31.48
C ASP A 24 4.95 -21.94 32.36
N LYS A 25 4.97 -22.23 33.68
CA LYS A 25 4.04 -21.73 34.71
C LYS A 25 2.59 -22.21 34.55
N THR A 26 2.38 -23.32 33.84
CA THR A 26 1.11 -24.01 33.68
C THR A 26 1.15 -25.30 34.49
N LEU A 27 0.03 -25.70 35.11
CA LEU A 27 -0.04 -26.99 35.80
C LEU A 27 -0.26 -28.12 34.79
N ASP A 28 0.77 -28.93 34.59
CA ASP A 28 0.75 -30.10 33.72
C ASP A 28 0.53 -31.40 34.52
N TRP A 29 -0.74 -31.73 34.75
CA TRP A 29 -1.17 -32.93 35.48
C TRP A 29 -2.27 -33.70 34.75
N VAL A 30 -2.19 -35.02 34.83
CA VAL A 30 -3.23 -35.94 34.37
C VAL A 30 -3.64 -36.86 35.52
N ASP A 31 -4.91 -36.80 35.91
CA ASP A 31 -5.49 -37.68 36.92
C ASP A 31 -5.64 -39.11 36.36
N ALA A 32 -4.59 -39.93 36.48
CA ALA A 32 -4.56 -41.25 35.87
C ALA A 32 -5.46 -42.25 36.64
N ASN A 33 -5.73 -41.98 37.92
CA ASN A 33 -6.49 -42.87 38.80
C ASN A 33 -7.90 -42.35 39.15
N ALA A 34 -8.25 -41.12 38.74
CA ALA A 34 -9.53 -40.43 38.95
C ALA A 34 -9.88 -40.16 40.43
N ASP A 35 -8.88 -40.00 41.30
CA ASP A 35 -9.07 -39.70 42.73
C ASP A 35 -9.01 -38.20 43.07
N GLY A 36 -8.72 -37.35 42.08
CA GLY A 36 -8.64 -35.91 42.23
C GLY A 36 -7.42 -35.41 43.02
N GLN A 37 -6.41 -36.24 43.24
CA GLN A 37 -5.17 -35.92 43.94
C GLN A 37 -3.96 -36.32 43.11
N TRP A 38 -2.82 -35.65 43.32
CA TRP A 38 -1.58 -36.04 42.66
C TRP A 38 -0.94 -37.27 43.32
N THR A 39 -0.52 -38.22 42.49
CA THR A 39 0.34 -39.35 42.87
C THR A 39 1.61 -39.44 42.01
N VAL A 40 2.62 -40.17 42.50
CA VAL A 40 3.92 -40.29 41.82
C VAL A 40 3.74 -40.89 40.42
N GLY A 41 4.09 -40.11 39.39
CA GLY A 41 4.01 -40.52 37.98
C GLY A 41 2.94 -39.80 37.15
N GLU A 42 2.13 -38.93 37.76
CA GLU A 42 1.02 -38.24 37.09
C GLU A 42 1.37 -36.84 36.51
N GLY A 43 2.66 -36.54 36.38
CA GLY A 43 3.15 -35.22 35.95
C GLY A 43 3.53 -34.35 37.14
N GLU A 44 3.23 -33.06 37.06
CA GLU A 44 3.63 -32.07 38.06
C GLU A 44 2.91 -32.23 39.39
N ALA A 45 3.69 -32.24 40.47
CA ALA A 45 3.15 -32.38 41.81
C ALA A 45 2.42 -31.10 42.24
N TRP A 46 1.17 -31.25 42.68
CA TRP A 46 0.34 -30.12 43.12
C TRP A 46 -0.39 -30.39 44.45
N THR A 47 -0.81 -29.33 45.12
CA THR A 47 -1.62 -29.32 46.34
C THR A 47 -2.38 -27.98 46.45
N THR A 48 -3.19 -27.79 47.50
CA THR A 48 -3.89 -26.52 47.74
C THR A 48 -3.54 -25.94 49.11
N THR A 49 -3.45 -24.62 49.22
CA THR A 49 -3.29 -23.97 50.53
C THR A 49 -4.55 -24.10 51.38
N ASP A 50 -4.37 -24.34 52.68
CA ASP A 50 -5.45 -24.43 53.65
C ASP A 50 -5.98 -23.05 54.09
N SER A 51 -6.87 -23.02 55.09
CA SER A 51 -7.44 -21.77 55.64
C SER A 51 -6.42 -20.85 56.32
N SER A 52 -5.21 -21.33 56.60
CA SER A 52 -4.09 -20.58 57.17
C SER A 52 -3.03 -20.21 56.13
N GLY A 53 -3.26 -20.53 54.86
CA GLY A 53 -2.33 -20.28 53.75
C GLY A 53 -1.12 -21.22 53.71
N THR A 54 -1.17 -22.33 54.46
CA THR A 54 -0.13 -23.36 54.47
C THR A 54 -0.42 -24.39 53.39
N TYR A 55 0.61 -24.86 52.69
CA TYR A 55 0.52 -25.99 51.76
C TYR A 55 1.44 -27.14 52.21
N THR A 56 1.06 -28.36 51.87
CA THR A 56 1.89 -29.55 52.10
C THR A 56 1.76 -30.48 50.91
N PHE A 57 2.90 -30.82 50.29
CA PHE A 57 2.94 -31.81 49.22
C PHE A 57 2.88 -33.23 49.79
N ALA A 58 2.39 -34.16 48.97
CA ALA A 58 2.43 -35.58 49.25
C ALA A 58 3.88 -36.08 49.51
N SER A 59 4.00 -37.20 50.22
CA SER A 59 5.31 -37.78 50.52
C SER A 59 6.03 -38.23 49.25
N GLY A 60 7.34 -37.98 49.16
CA GLY A 60 8.17 -38.38 48.01
C GLY A 60 8.32 -37.33 46.92
N VAL A 61 7.62 -36.19 47.02
CA VAL A 61 7.78 -35.05 46.11
C VAL A 61 9.17 -34.41 46.24
N ASN A 62 9.87 -34.24 45.12
CA ASN A 62 11.14 -33.51 45.08
C ASN A 62 10.91 -32.02 44.81
N ALA A 63 10.73 -31.23 45.87
CA ALA A 63 10.54 -29.77 45.78
C ALA A 63 11.70 -29.00 45.13
N LYS A 64 12.85 -29.64 44.88
CA LYS A 64 14.01 -29.04 44.19
C LYS A 64 14.02 -29.31 42.68
N ALA A 65 13.03 -30.04 42.16
CA ALA A 65 13.00 -30.44 40.74
C ALA A 65 12.67 -29.28 39.79
N GLY A 66 11.97 -28.25 40.27
CA GLY A 66 11.51 -27.12 39.49
C GLY A 66 11.11 -25.95 40.40
N SER A 67 10.72 -24.83 39.79
CA SER A 67 10.21 -23.66 40.52
C SER A 67 8.88 -24.02 41.20
N ILE A 68 8.55 -23.36 42.31
CA ILE A 68 7.28 -23.61 43.01
C ILE A 68 6.32 -22.46 42.69
N VAL A 69 5.22 -22.78 42.02
CA VAL A 69 4.22 -21.82 41.55
C VAL A 69 2.96 -21.92 42.39
N SER A 70 2.40 -20.77 42.76
CA SER A 70 1.09 -20.63 43.38
C SER A 70 0.16 -19.92 42.42
N LEU A 71 -0.94 -20.56 42.03
CA LEU A 71 -1.96 -20.05 41.12
C LEU A 71 -3.28 -19.84 41.86
N GLY A 72 -3.87 -18.64 41.74
CA GLY A 72 -5.14 -18.33 42.39
C GLY A 72 -5.03 -18.13 43.91
N GLY A 73 -6.17 -18.27 44.58
CA GLY A 73 -6.33 -18.10 46.03
C GLY A 73 -6.69 -16.68 46.45
N THR A 74 -7.06 -16.54 47.73
CA THR A 74 -7.47 -15.28 48.33
C THR A 74 -6.59 -14.98 49.53
N ASP A 75 -6.02 -13.78 49.57
CA ASP A 75 -5.34 -13.27 50.75
C ASP A 75 -6.35 -13.13 51.91
N ILE A 76 -6.10 -13.82 53.01
CA ILE A 76 -7.04 -13.89 54.14
C ILE A 76 -7.12 -12.58 54.93
N THR A 77 -6.12 -11.70 54.79
CA THR A 77 -6.05 -10.42 55.49
C THR A 77 -6.61 -9.27 54.67
N THR A 78 -6.35 -9.24 53.35
CA THR A 78 -6.80 -8.16 52.47
C THR A 78 -8.07 -8.51 51.70
N GLY A 79 -8.40 -9.79 51.58
CA GLY A 79 -9.49 -10.29 50.73
C GLY A 79 -9.20 -10.17 49.24
N ALA A 80 -7.97 -9.82 48.86
CA ALA A 80 -7.57 -9.70 47.45
C ALA A 80 -7.32 -11.08 46.84
N ALA A 81 -7.76 -11.25 45.59
CA ALA A 81 -7.42 -12.44 44.82
C ALA A 81 -5.95 -12.38 44.37
N ILE A 82 -5.26 -13.51 44.49
CA ILE A 82 -3.90 -13.68 43.99
C ILE A 82 -3.97 -14.30 42.60
N THR A 83 -3.23 -13.74 41.64
CA THR A 83 -3.21 -14.28 40.27
C THR A 83 -2.19 -15.41 40.15
N ILE A 84 -0.91 -15.06 40.29
CA ILE A 84 0.21 -16.01 40.22
C ILE A 84 1.37 -15.48 41.06
N LEU A 85 2.03 -16.39 41.79
CA LEU A 85 3.28 -16.14 42.49
C LEU A 85 4.23 -17.31 42.24
N THR A 86 5.53 -17.06 42.26
CA THR A 86 6.58 -18.06 42.01
C THR A 86 7.69 -17.93 43.04
N ALA A 87 8.30 -19.05 43.39
CA ALA A 87 9.51 -19.10 44.19
C ALA A 87 10.51 -20.09 43.58
N GLU A 88 11.78 -19.93 43.94
CA GLU A 88 12.84 -20.84 43.47
C GLU A 88 12.62 -22.27 43.97
N ALA A 89 13.25 -23.21 43.26
CA ALA A 89 13.24 -24.61 43.60
C ALA A 89 13.65 -24.85 45.06
N GLY A 90 12.75 -25.47 45.83
CA GLY A 90 12.92 -25.77 47.24
C GLY A 90 12.70 -24.61 48.20
N SER A 91 12.08 -23.50 47.76
CA SER A 91 11.63 -22.42 48.66
C SER A 91 10.36 -22.76 49.44
N GLN A 92 10.40 -22.61 50.77
CA GLN A 92 9.22 -22.85 51.62
C GLN A 92 8.20 -21.70 51.56
N TYR A 93 8.64 -20.51 51.15
CA TYR A 93 7.80 -19.31 51.18
C TYR A 93 7.64 -18.76 49.77
N ILE A 94 6.40 -18.67 49.33
CA ILE A 94 6.02 -18.11 48.03
C ILE A 94 5.42 -16.72 48.29
N THR A 95 6.12 -15.67 47.86
CA THR A 95 5.78 -14.27 48.14
C THR A 95 5.87 -13.42 46.87
N PRO A 96 5.30 -12.20 46.85
CA PRO A 96 5.55 -11.25 45.78
C PRO A 96 7.05 -11.01 45.53
N ILE A 97 7.86 -10.98 46.59
CA ILE A 97 9.30 -10.72 46.51
C ILE A 97 10.04 -11.93 45.93
N SER A 98 9.69 -13.16 46.31
CA SER A 98 10.28 -14.36 45.68
C SER A 98 9.93 -14.43 44.20
N THR A 99 8.74 -13.98 43.82
CA THR A 99 8.28 -13.96 42.43
C THR A 99 9.10 -12.98 41.60
N ALA A 100 9.32 -11.78 42.14
CA ALA A 100 10.17 -10.79 41.49
C ALA A 100 11.63 -11.23 41.41
N TYR A 101 12.13 -11.94 42.42
CA TYR A 101 13.48 -12.53 42.42
C TYR A 101 13.63 -13.57 41.29
N VAL A 102 12.71 -14.53 41.20
CA VAL A 102 12.70 -15.55 40.12
C VAL A 102 12.58 -14.89 38.75
N SER A 103 11.68 -13.91 38.61
CA SER A 103 11.45 -13.21 37.34
C SER A 103 12.65 -12.39 36.87
N ALA A 104 13.52 -11.99 37.80
CA ALA A 104 14.76 -11.27 37.50
C ALA A 104 15.94 -12.18 37.12
N GLY A 105 15.83 -13.50 37.33
CA GLY A 105 16.90 -14.46 37.07
C GLY A 105 18.23 -14.02 37.70
N SER A 106 19.27 -13.88 36.88
CA SER A 106 20.61 -13.47 37.33
C SER A 106 20.67 -12.07 37.94
N SER A 107 19.70 -11.20 37.67
CA SER A 107 19.60 -9.86 38.24
C SER A 107 18.88 -9.80 39.59
N GLY A 108 18.38 -10.94 40.09
CA GLY A 108 17.58 -11.00 41.32
C GLY A 108 18.27 -10.40 42.55
N ALA A 109 19.58 -10.62 42.73
CA ALA A 109 20.32 -10.07 43.86
C ALA A 109 20.38 -8.53 43.82
N ALA A 110 20.55 -7.94 42.63
CA ALA A 110 20.56 -6.49 42.45
C ALA A 110 19.17 -5.89 42.66
N LEU A 111 18.12 -6.60 42.21
CA LEU A 111 16.73 -6.23 42.47
C LEU A 111 16.45 -6.18 43.98
N LEU A 112 16.79 -7.22 44.74
CA LEU A 112 16.61 -7.24 46.19
C LEU A 112 17.38 -6.09 46.87
N ALA A 113 18.63 -5.85 46.48
CA ALA A 113 19.43 -4.76 47.03
C ALA A 113 18.78 -3.38 46.82
N SER A 114 18.15 -3.15 45.66
CA SER A 114 17.43 -1.90 45.37
C SER A 114 16.16 -1.71 46.21
N MET A 115 15.59 -2.81 46.73
CA MET A 115 14.48 -2.81 47.69
C MET A 115 14.95 -2.77 49.16
N GLY A 116 16.26 -2.75 49.41
CA GLY A 116 16.84 -2.82 50.75
C GLY A 116 16.78 -4.23 51.38
N LEU A 117 16.73 -5.27 50.55
CA LEU A 117 16.58 -6.68 50.95
C LEU A 117 17.76 -7.53 50.44
N SER A 118 17.83 -8.77 50.91
CA SER A 118 18.82 -9.78 50.50
C SER A 118 18.17 -11.15 50.28
N ALA A 119 18.89 -12.11 49.69
CA ALA A 119 18.38 -13.47 49.51
C ALA A 119 18.04 -14.17 50.85
N ALA A 120 18.66 -13.76 51.96
CA ALA A 120 18.32 -14.27 53.29
C ALA A 120 16.90 -13.89 53.73
N ASP A 121 16.35 -12.81 53.17
CA ASP A 121 15.00 -12.33 53.46
C ASP A 121 13.90 -13.15 52.77
N LEU A 122 14.27 -14.11 51.91
CA LEU A 122 13.33 -15.05 51.27
C LEU A 122 13.11 -16.35 52.07
N LEU A 123 13.91 -16.57 53.12
CA LEU A 123 14.05 -17.88 53.79
C LEU A 123 13.22 -18.03 55.08
N TYR A 124 12.41 -17.03 55.42
CA TYR A 124 11.57 -17.06 56.62
C TYR A 124 10.17 -16.51 56.32
N ASP A 125 9.21 -16.90 57.16
CA ASP A 125 7.87 -16.32 57.19
C ASP A 125 7.92 -14.89 57.75
N PRO A 126 7.68 -13.83 56.95
CA PRO A 126 7.81 -12.46 57.40
C PRO A 126 6.67 -12.00 58.34
N VAL A 127 5.56 -12.73 58.42
CA VAL A 127 4.42 -12.41 59.30
C VAL A 127 4.73 -12.86 60.74
N SER A 128 5.37 -14.02 60.90
CA SER A 128 5.67 -14.61 62.22
C SER A 128 7.11 -14.39 62.68
N SER A 129 8.02 -13.98 61.79
CA SER A 129 9.44 -13.78 62.09
C SER A 129 9.75 -12.56 62.97
N THR A 130 10.83 -12.68 63.75
CA THR A 130 11.44 -11.60 64.54
C THR A 130 12.66 -10.96 63.86
N SER A 131 12.93 -11.31 62.60
CA SER A 131 14.00 -10.69 61.80
C SER A 131 13.85 -9.17 61.75
N VAL A 132 14.98 -8.46 61.81
CA VAL A 132 15.02 -6.99 61.73
C VAL A 132 14.39 -6.47 60.43
N ASN A 133 14.54 -7.23 59.34
CA ASN A 133 14.00 -6.88 58.03
C ASN A 133 12.56 -7.34 57.80
N ALA A 134 11.94 -8.12 58.70
CA ALA A 134 10.59 -8.68 58.47
C ALA A 134 9.55 -7.59 58.16
N THR A 135 9.62 -6.44 58.85
CA THR A 135 8.75 -5.28 58.56
C THR A 135 9.01 -4.70 57.16
N THR A 136 10.27 -4.63 56.72
CA THR A 136 10.63 -4.17 55.36
C THR A 136 10.15 -5.14 54.29
N VAL A 137 10.26 -6.45 54.54
CA VAL A 137 9.75 -7.52 53.66
C VAL A 137 8.23 -7.38 53.49
N LEU A 138 7.47 -7.21 54.58
CA LEU A 138 6.02 -7.03 54.50
C LEU A 138 5.62 -5.76 53.73
N LYS A 139 6.21 -4.60 54.05
CA LYS A 139 5.91 -3.33 53.35
C LYS A 139 6.24 -3.40 51.85
N THR A 140 7.39 -3.97 51.52
CA THR A 140 7.85 -4.11 50.13
C THR A 140 6.99 -5.12 49.38
N GLY A 141 6.65 -6.26 49.99
CA GLY A 141 5.78 -7.28 49.42
C GLY A 141 4.40 -6.75 49.07
N SER A 142 3.72 -6.10 50.03
CA SER A 142 2.39 -5.53 49.78
C SER A 142 2.43 -4.38 48.77
N SER A 143 3.50 -3.57 48.76
CA SER A 143 3.70 -2.52 47.76
C SER A 143 3.88 -3.13 46.37
N LEU A 144 4.74 -4.13 46.24
CA LEU A 144 4.99 -4.83 44.98
C LEU A 144 3.72 -5.46 44.42
N LEU A 145 2.94 -6.16 45.24
CA LEU A 145 1.70 -6.76 44.75
C LEU A 145 0.68 -5.69 44.34
N THR A 146 0.58 -4.58 45.07
CA THR A 146 -0.25 -3.43 44.67
C THR A 146 0.15 -2.93 43.29
N ILE A 147 1.45 -2.81 43.01
CA ILE A 147 1.97 -2.36 41.72
C ILE A 147 1.60 -3.36 40.61
N ILE A 148 1.89 -4.65 40.82
CA ILE A 148 1.66 -5.68 39.82
C ILE A 148 0.18 -5.87 39.53
N ASN A 149 -0.69 -5.92 40.54
CA ASN A 149 -2.14 -6.10 40.34
C ASN A 149 -2.74 -4.93 39.53
N ASN A 150 -2.34 -3.70 39.84
CA ASN A 150 -2.84 -2.51 39.15
C ASN A 150 -2.28 -2.37 37.72
N ALA A 151 -1.00 -2.70 37.51
CA ALA A 151 -0.42 -2.77 36.17
C ALA A 151 -1.09 -3.86 35.32
N SER A 152 -1.33 -5.02 35.91
CA SER A 152 -1.99 -6.16 35.26
C SER A 152 -3.44 -5.85 34.92
N ALA A 153 -4.15 -5.18 35.83
CA ALA A 153 -5.51 -4.70 35.60
C ALA A 153 -5.56 -3.73 34.40
N LEU A 154 -4.68 -2.72 34.37
CA LEU A 154 -4.63 -1.78 33.25
C LEU A 154 -4.32 -2.49 31.92
N ALA A 155 -3.34 -3.40 31.90
CA ALA A 155 -2.94 -4.13 30.69
C ALA A 155 -4.04 -5.09 30.19
N THR A 156 -4.74 -5.77 31.10
CA THR A 156 -5.85 -6.68 30.79
C THR A 156 -6.99 -5.93 30.09
N GLU A 157 -7.29 -4.71 30.53
CA GLU A 157 -8.35 -3.89 29.93
C GLU A 157 -7.91 -3.26 28.60
N LEU A 158 -6.68 -2.73 28.51
CA LEU A 158 -6.18 -2.03 27.31
C LEU A 158 -5.82 -2.97 26.15
N GLY A 159 -5.10 -4.06 26.44
CA GLY A 159 -4.53 -4.96 25.42
C GLY A 159 -5.27 -6.27 25.25
N GLY A 160 -6.15 -6.56 26.18
CA GLY A 160 -6.97 -7.73 26.16
C GLY A 160 -6.31 -9.07 26.45
N ILE A 161 -5.13 -9.01 27.04
CA ILE A 161 -4.36 -10.16 27.52
C ILE A 161 -4.97 -10.76 28.80
N SER A 162 -4.60 -11.99 29.16
CA SER A 162 -5.03 -12.60 30.41
C SER A 162 -4.34 -11.95 31.62
N ALA A 163 -4.99 -11.96 32.78
CA ALA A 163 -4.41 -11.42 34.01
C ALA A 163 -3.07 -12.09 34.37
N THR A 164 -2.94 -13.40 34.14
CA THR A 164 -1.70 -14.17 34.36
C THR A 164 -0.58 -13.71 33.43
N ALA A 165 -0.88 -13.54 32.13
CA ALA A 165 0.10 -13.04 31.18
C ALA A 165 0.53 -11.60 31.53
N ALA A 166 -0.42 -10.75 31.91
CA ALA A 166 -0.16 -9.38 32.32
C ALA A 166 0.73 -9.31 33.56
N ALA A 167 0.46 -10.13 34.58
CA ALA A 167 1.26 -10.21 35.80
C ALA A 167 2.68 -10.71 35.52
N ASN A 168 2.82 -11.75 34.70
CA ASN A 168 4.13 -12.25 34.27
C ASN A 168 4.95 -11.18 33.53
N SER A 169 4.33 -10.45 32.60
CA SER A 169 4.96 -9.32 31.90
C SER A 169 5.37 -8.23 32.88
N ALA A 170 4.51 -7.86 33.82
CA ALA A 170 4.80 -6.84 34.82
C ALA A 170 5.97 -7.23 35.74
N PHE A 171 6.03 -8.47 36.23
CA PHE A 171 7.16 -8.97 37.02
C PHE A 171 8.46 -9.00 36.21
N SER A 172 8.42 -9.41 34.94
CA SER A 172 9.59 -9.40 34.06
C SER A 172 10.07 -7.97 33.77
N THR A 173 9.16 -7.02 33.53
CA THR A 173 9.51 -5.61 33.33
C THR A 173 10.15 -5.00 34.57
N LEU A 174 9.71 -5.37 35.77
CA LEU A 174 10.31 -4.87 37.01
C LEU A 174 11.81 -5.18 37.09
N ALA A 175 12.22 -6.38 36.67
CA ALA A 175 13.62 -6.81 36.66
C ALA A 175 14.51 -5.99 35.69
N ASN A 176 13.90 -5.36 34.69
CA ASN A 176 14.59 -4.57 33.67
C ASN A 176 14.65 -3.07 33.98
N LEU A 177 14.09 -2.62 35.11
CA LEU A 177 14.20 -1.24 35.56
C LEU A 177 15.61 -0.92 36.07
N SER A 178 16.01 0.35 35.94
CA SER A 178 17.27 0.81 36.53
C SER A 178 17.22 0.77 38.06
N SER A 179 18.37 0.62 38.71
CA SER A 179 18.47 0.66 40.17
C SER A 179 17.88 1.93 40.78
N THR A 180 18.06 3.09 40.11
CA THR A 180 17.42 4.35 40.53
C THR A 180 15.90 4.29 40.44
N ALA A 181 15.35 3.74 39.36
CA ALA A 181 13.90 3.62 39.21
C ALA A 181 13.29 2.68 40.26
N LEU A 182 13.97 1.58 40.57
CA LEU A 182 13.58 0.64 41.63
C LEU A 182 13.63 1.28 43.01
N THR A 183 14.72 1.97 43.36
CA THR A 183 14.84 2.70 44.63
C THR A 183 13.75 3.76 44.77
N ASN A 184 13.40 4.46 43.68
CA ASN A 184 12.30 5.42 43.69
C ASN A 184 10.95 4.74 43.92
N LEU A 185 10.69 3.61 43.26
CA LEU A 185 9.43 2.87 43.32
C LEU A 185 9.08 2.37 44.73
N PHE A 186 10.11 1.90 45.45
CA PHE A 186 10.00 1.40 46.83
C PHE A 186 10.47 2.41 47.88
N GLY A 187 10.65 3.68 47.49
CA GLY A 187 10.99 4.78 48.39
C GLY A 187 9.76 5.45 49.03
N THR A 188 9.99 6.57 49.69
CA THR A 188 8.93 7.41 50.31
C THR A 188 8.72 8.75 49.59
N SER A 189 9.38 8.99 48.45
CA SER A 189 9.27 10.21 47.65
C SER A 189 8.21 10.05 46.54
N SER A 190 7.05 10.68 46.70
CA SER A 190 5.92 10.52 45.78
C SER A 190 6.21 11.04 44.35
N ALA A 191 6.96 12.13 44.19
CA ALA A 191 7.25 12.69 42.87
C ALA A 191 8.19 11.78 42.05
N ALA A 192 9.26 11.29 42.67
CA ALA A 192 10.22 10.39 42.01
C ALA A 192 9.59 9.02 41.73
N ALA A 193 8.82 8.49 42.69
CA ALA A 193 8.09 7.24 42.54
C ALA A 193 7.08 7.31 41.38
N SER A 194 6.34 8.42 41.22
CA SER A 194 5.34 8.54 40.14
C SER A 194 5.96 8.54 38.74
N ALA A 195 7.13 9.15 38.56
CA ALA A 195 7.85 9.13 37.30
C ALA A 195 8.36 7.70 36.98
N SER A 196 8.96 7.02 37.96
CA SER A 196 9.41 5.64 37.81
C SER A 196 8.24 4.67 37.58
N MET A 197 7.10 4.90 38.24
CA MET A 197 5.86 4.14 38.02
C MET A 197 5.31 4.31 36.61
N THR A 198 5.31 5.53 36.08
CA THR A 198 4.87 5.81 34.71
C THR A 198 5.75 5.05 33.70
N SER A 199 7.08 5.06 33.91
CA SER A 199 8.03 4.31 33.08
C SER A 199 7.80 2.80 33.18
N PHE A 200 7.58 2.29 34.39
CA PHE A 200 7.25 0.88 34.63
C PHE A 200 5.97 0.46 33.91
N LEU A 201 4.87 1.19 34.08
CA LEU A 201 3.59 0.90 33.44
C LEU A 201 3.71 0.94 31.92
N THR A 202 4.37 1.97 31.38
CA THR A 202 4.61 2.11 29.93
C THR A 202 5.38 0.91 29.39
N SER A 203 6.45 0.51 30.06
CA SER A 203 7.29 -0.63 29.67
C SER A 203 6.53 -1.96 29.79
N SER A 204 5.69 -2.11 30.81
CA SER A 204 4.88 -3.31 31.06
C SER A 204 3.75 -3.47 30.04
N LEU A 205 3.17 -2.36 29.57
CA LEU A 205 2.16 -2.35 28.52
C LEU A 205 2.80 -2.65 27.15
N ASN A 206 3.93 -2.02 26.84
CA ASN A 206 4.67 -2.28 25.60
C ASN A 206 5.16 -3.75 25.52
N SER A 207 5.67 -4.32 26.62
CA SER A 207 6.07 -5.73 26.68
C SER A 207 4.89 -6.69 26.49
N SER A 208 3.68 -6.22 26.79
CA SER A 208 2.41 -6.91 26.54
C SER A 208 1.86 -6.70 25.13
N GLY A 209 2.58 -6.01 24.24
CA GLY A 209 2.17 -5.75 22.86
C GLY A 209 1.15 -4.61 22.71
N ILE A 210 1.02 -3.76 23.73
CA ILE A 210 0.05 -2.65 23.76
C ILE A 210 0.76 -1.35 23.37
N ASP A 211 0.30 -0.68 22.32
CA ASP A 211 0.78 0.66 21.96
C ASP A 211 0.29 1.70 22.98
N THR A 212 1.23 2.32 23.67
CA THR A 212 0.99 3.25 24.78
C THR A 212 0.78 4.70 24.36
N THR A 213 1.01 5.05 23.08
CA THR A 213 0.98 6.43 22.56
C THR A 213 -0.36 7.12 22.84
N ASN A 214 -1.44 6.35 22.82
CA ASN A 214 -2.81 6.80 22.94
C ASN A 214 -3.39 6.72 24.37
N TYR A 215 -2.65 6.15 25.32
CA TYR A 215 -3.14 5.89 26.69
C TYR A 215 -2.39 6.66 27.78
N SER A 216 -1.64 7.69 27.40
CA SER A 216 -0.77 8.46 28.31
C SER A 216 -1.52 9.03 29.53
N SER A 217 -2.75 9.52 29.36
CA SER A 217 -3.57 10.04 30.47
C SER A 217 -4.00 8.95 31.45
N ALA A 218 -4.39 7.78 30.94
CA ALA A 218 -4.79 6.64 31.77
C ALA A 218 -3.58 6.08 32.54
N ILE A 219 -2.43 5.95 31.87
CA ILE A 219 -1.16 5.54 32.47
C ILE A 219 -0.76 6.51 33.58
N SER A 220 -0.81 7.82 33.33
CA SER A 220 -0.42 8.85 34.32
C SER A 220 -1.32 8.86 35.56
N ALA A 221 -2.64 8.72 35.36
CA ALA A 221 -3.61 8.65 36.47
C ALA A 221 -3.42 7.39 37.32
N THR A 222 -3.20 6.25 36.66
CA THR A 222 -2.86 4.97 37.30
C THR A 222 -1.57 5.10 38.10
N ALA A 223 -0.51 5.64 37.48
CA ALA A 223 0.79 5.83 38.12
C ALA A 223 0.68 6.67 39.39
N SER A 224 -0.07 7.77 39.34
CA SER A 224 -0.25 8.67 40.48
C SER A 224 -0.97 7.99 41.64
N SER A 225 -2.05 7.25 41.35
CA SER A 225 -2.90 6.62 42.37
C SER A 225 -2.21 5.41 43.03
N VAL A 226 -1.51 4.58 42.25
CA VAL A 226 -0.69 3.49 42.78
C VAL A 226 0.44 4.05 43.64
N THR A 227 1.13 5.09 43.17
CA THR A 227 2.21 5.76 43.91
C THR A 227 1.76 6.29 45.26
N ALA A 228 0.55 6.85 45.34
CA ALA A 228 0.01 7.36 46.60
C ALA A 228 -0.12 6.25 47.66
N ILE A 229 -0.60 5.06 47.26
CA ILE A 229 -0.73 3.91 48.15
C ILE A 229 0.63 3.32 48.52
N THR A 230 1.51 3.09 47.54
CA THR A 230 2.82 2.48 47.81
C THR A 230 3.70 3.38 48.69
N THR A 231 3.66 4.69 48.49
CA THR A 231 4.36 5.65 49.36
C THR A 231 3.83 5.58 50.80
N ALA A 232 2.50 5.47 50.97
CA ALA A 232 1.88 5.33 52.27
C ALA A 232 2.22 3.98 52.94
N LEU A 233 2.27 2.88 52.18
CA LEU A 233 2.71 1.56 52.67
C LEU A 233 4.16 1.60 53.16
N GLN A 234 5.07 2.13 52.34
CA GLN A 234 6.50 2.23 52.68
C GLN A 234 6.74 3.14 53.90
N GLY A 235 5.90 4.16 54.07
CA GLY A 235 5.94 5.12 55.19
C GLY A 235 5.44 4.59 56.54
N LEU A 236 4.87 3.38 56.61
CA LEU A 236 4.38 2.82 57.87
C LEU A 236 5.51 2.52 58.85
N SER A 237 5.25 2.83 60.13
CA SER A 237 6.12 2.45 61.26
C SER A 237 5.95 0.96 61.60
N ALA A 238 6.94 0.37 62.27
CA ALA A 238 6.85 -1.02 62.74
C ALA A 238 5.65 -1.26 63.70
N ALA A 239 5.26 -0.24 64.47
CA ALA A 239 4.07 -0.31 65.33
C ALA A 239 2.77 -0.35 64.51
N ALA A 240 2.68 0.46 63.45
CA ALA A 240 1.53 0.48 62.54
C ALA A 240 1.38 -0.83 61.75
N VAL A 241 2.51 -1.47 61.38
CA VAL A 241 2.49 -2.80 60.76
C VAL A 241 1.93 -3.84 61.73
N LYS A 242 2.37 -3.82 63.00
CA LYS A 242 1.87 -4.75 64.03
C LYS A 242 0.41 -4.53 64.44
N SER A 243 -0.09 -3.30 64.35
CA SER A 243 -1.51 -2.99 64.59
C SER A 243 -2.42 -3.36 63.41
N GLY A 244 -1.86 -3.89 62.32
CA GLY A 244 -2.61 -4.32 61.15
C GLY A 244 -2.93 -3.20 60.16
N GLU A 245 -2.39 -1.99 60.33
CA GLU A 245 -2.60 -0.88 59.36
C GLU A 245 -2.02 -1.17 57.98
N LEU A 246 -0.94 -1.97 57.92
CA LEU A 246 -0.38 -2.48 56.66
C LEU A 246 -1.45 -3.15 55.81
N TYR A 247 -2.13 -4.15 56.37
CA TYR A 247 -3.12 -4.95 55.66
C TYR A 247 -4.35 -4.13 55.24
N GLN A 248 -4.74 -3.13 56.06
CA GLN A 248 -5.83 -2.22 55.72
C GLN A 248 -5.50 -1.35 54.49
N LEU A 249 -4.26 -0.86 54.40
CA LEU A 249 -3.82 -0.05 53.28
C LEU A 249 -3.55 -0.91 52.03
N ALA A 250 -2.98 -2.11 52.21
CA ALA A 250 -2.78 -3.09 51.16
C ALA A 250 -4.12 -3.48 50.51
N ALA A 251 -5.17 -3.76 51.30
CA ALA A 251 -6.51 -4.04 50.81
C ALA A 251 -7.07 -2.91 49.93
N SER A 252 -6.86 -1.65 50.33
CA SER A 252 -7.29 -0.48 49.55
C SER A 252 -6.61 -0.42 48.17
N GLY A 253 -5.34 -0.83 48.08
CA GLY A 253 -4.58 -0.84 46.82
C GLY A 253 -4.81 -2.06 45.94
N GLN A 254 -4.91 -3.24 46.55
CA GLN A 254 -5.02 -4.51 45.85
C GLN A 254 -6.47 -4.83 45.42
N SER A 255 -7.47 -4.23 46.06
CA SER A 255 -8.89 -4.45 45.75
C SER A 255 -9.57 -3.19 45.21
N THR A 256 -9.71 -2.14 46.03
CA THR A 256 -10.46 -0.93 45.66
C THR A 256 -9.83 -0.19 44.48
N LEU A 257 -8.53 0.13 44.57
CA LEU A 257 -7.82 0.84 43.49
C LEU A 257 -7.75 0.00 42.21
N MET A 258 -7.57 -1.31 42.34
CA MET A 258 -7.57 -2.22 41.19
C MET A 258 -8.90 -2.17 40.44
N ALA A 259 -10.04 -2.13 41.14
CA ALA A 259 -11.35 -2.01 40.52
C ALA A 259 -11.53 -0.66 39.78
N ASP A 260 -11.07 0.44 40.38
CA ASP A 260 -11.13 1.77 39.75
C ASP A 260 -10.23 1.84 38.49
N ILE A 261 -9.04 1.24 38.55
CA ILE A 261 -8.12 1.15 37.40
C ILE A 261 -8.69 0.26 36.30
N LYS A 262 -9.36 -0.85 36.61
CA LYS A 262 -10.07 -1.63 35.60
C LYS A 262 -11.15 -0.79 34.91
N SER A 263 -11.91 -0.02 35.68
CA SER A 263 -12.92 0.89 35.13
C SER A 263 -12.31 1.98 34.22
N LEU A 264 -11.17 2.55 34.60
CA LEU A 264 -10.43 3.52 33.79
C LEU A 264 -9.86 2.90 32.51
N GLY A 265 -9.15 1.77 32.62
CA GLY A 265 -8.53 1.08 31.49
C GLY A 265 -9.57 0.62 30.48
N SER A 266 -10.72 0.16 30.96
CA SER A 266 -11.86 -0.21 30.12
C SER A 266 -12.40 0.98 29.33
N ALA A 267 -12.64 2.13 29.98
CA ALA A 267 -13.07 3.36 29.30
C ALA A 267 -12.02 3.84 28.27
N ALA A 268 -10.73 3.79 28.64
CA ALA A 268 -9.63 4.16 27.76
C ALA A 268 -9.56 3.27 26.52
N ALA A 269 -9.67 1.94 26.68
CA ALA A 269 -9.74 1.00 25.57
C ALA A 269 -10.92 1.30 24.64
N ALA A 270 -12.04 1.80 25.19
CA ALA A 270 -13.25 2.13 24.45
C ALA A 270 -13.18 3.43 23.65
N GLY A 271 -12.18 4.29 23.91
CA GLY A 271 -12.14 5.66 23.39
C GLY A 271 -13.12 6.62 24.08
N GLU A 272 -13.56 6.31 25.31
CA GLU A 272 -14.45 7.20 26.08
C GLU A 272 -13.69 8.43 26.63
N ASP A 273 -14.42 9.49 26.96
CA ASP A 273 -13.84 10.61 27.72
C ASP A 273 -13.47 10.16 29.14
N LEU A 274 -12.18 10.24 29.46
CA LEU A 274 -11.62 9.75 30.71
C LEU A 274 -11.65 10.79 31.84
N SER A 275 -12.04 12.04 31.55
CA SER A 275 -11.87 13.18 32.45
C SER A 275 -12.49 12.95 33.83
N THR A 276 -13.71 12.42 33.88
CA THR A 276 -14.45 12.16 35.13
C THR A 276 -13.79 11.06 35.97
N LYS A 277 -13.36 9.96 35.34
CA LYS A 277 -12.70 8.83 36.00
C LYS A 277 -11.32 9.21 36.53
N ILE A 278 -10.56 9.98 35.77
CA ILE A 278 -9.26 10.50 36.18
C ILE A 278 -9.40 11.43 37.40
N LEU A 279 -10.37 12.35 37.39
CA LEU A 279 -10.65 13.22 38.54
C LEU A 279 -11.08 12.43 39.79
N SER A 280 -11.86 11.36 39.60
CA SER A 280 -12.25 10.46 40.70
C SER A 280 -11.04 9.77 41.34
N LEU A 281 -10.15 9.20 40.52
CA LEU A 281 -8.90 8.58 41.01
C LEU A 281 -8.02 9.60 41.75
N GLN A 282 -7.79 10.77 41.15
CA GLN A 282 -6.95 11.80 41.75
C GLN A 282 -7.48 12.32 43.09
N SER A 283 -8.79 12.44 43.24
CA SER A 283 -9.42 12.87 44.49
C SER A 283 -9.52 11.73 45.52
N GLY A 284 -9.83 10.51 45.08
CA GLY A 284 -10.04 9.34 45.95
C GLY A 284 -8.80 8.86 46.69
N TYR A 285 -7.61 9.04 46.11
CA TYR A 285 -6.34 8.51 46.64
C TYR A 285 -5.42 9.59 47.23
N THR A 286 -5.98 10.72 47.67
CA THR A 286 -5.26 11.71 48.47
C THR A 286 -4.95 11.19 49.87
N SER A 287 -3.92 11.73 50.55
CA SER A 287 -3.55 11.30 51.91
C SER A 287 -4.69 11.38 52.93
N ALA A 288 -5.61 12.34 52.79
CA ALA A 288 -6.79 12.45 53.66
C ALA A 288 -7.79 11.31 53.41
N ASN A 289 -8.05 10.98 52.14
CA ASN A 289 -9.00 9.93 51.76
C ASN A 289 -8.43 8.53 51.97
N LEU A 290 -7.12 8.34 51.92
CA LEU A 290 -6.47 7.08 52.31
C LEU A 290 -6.78 6.69 53.76
N ASN A 291 -6.93 7.65 54.69
CA ASN A 291 -7.33 7.34 56.07
C ASN A 291 -8.78 6.83 56.15
N VAL A 292 -9.66 7.32 55.28
CA VAL A 292 -11.05 6.86 55.19
C VAL A 292 -11.09 5.44 54.62
N LEU A 293 -10.35 5.18 53.54
CA LEU A 293 -10.20 3.84 52.94
C LEU A 293 -9.58 2.82 53.91
N LYS A 294 -8.60 3.27 54.69
CA LYS A 294 -7.98 2.47 55.77
C LYS A 294 -9.01 2.09 56.83
N ALA A 295 -9.77 3.06 57.33
CA ALA A 295 -10.83 2.80 58.32
C ALA A 295 -11.91 1.86 57.78
N ALA A 296 -12.26 1.99 56.49
CA ALA A 296 -13.18 1.08 55.82
C ALA A 296 -12.65 -0.36 55.79
N SER A 297 -11.38 -0.53 55.42
CA SER A 297 -10.71 -1.82 55.37
C SER A 297 -10.55 -2.44 56.76
N ALA A 298 -10.28 -1.61 57.78
CA ALA A 298 -10.21 -2.04 59.18
C ALA A 298 -11.55 -2.61 59.68
N ALA A 299 -12.66 -1.92 59.37
CA ALA A 299 -13.99 -2.40 59.71
C ALA A 299 -14.29 -3.74 59.03
N ARG A 300 -13.87 -3.91 57.77
CA ARG A 300 -14.03 -5.15 57.01
C ARG A 300 -13.25 -6.32 57.62
N LEU A 301 -12.00 -6.08 58.03
CA LEU A 301 -11.14 -7.09 58.66
C LEU A 301 -11.64 -7.52 60.06
N ALA A 302 -12.29 -6.62 60.80
CA ALA A 302 -12.80 -6.93 62.13
C ALA A 302 -13.84 -8.06 62.14
N PHE A 303 -14.62 -8.23 61.07
CA PHE A 303 -15.63 -9.31 60.96
C PHE A 303 -15.01 -10.71 60.81
N ASN A 304 -13.74 -10.80 60.37
CA ASN A 304 -12.99 -12.06 60.28
C ASN A 304 -12.30 -12.45 61.61
N THR A 305 -12.41 -11.62 62.64
CA THR A 305 -11.84 -11.92 63.97
C THR A 305 -12.87 -12.58 64.89
N GLN A 306 -12.45 -13.63 65.61
CA GLN A 306 -13.33 -14.29 66.57
C GLN A 306 -13.65 -13.32 67.72
N ASP A 307 -14.95 -13.14 67.99
CA ASP A 307 -15.40 -12.41 69.17
C ASP A 307 -15.48 -13.44 70.31
N PRO A 308 -14.61 -13.36 71.33
CA PRO A 308 -14.58 -14.36 72.40
C PRO A 308 -15.87 -14.37 73.24
N THR A 309 -16.74 -13.38 73.10
CA THR A 309 -18.01 -13.27 73.83
C THR A 309 -19.22 -13.80 73.04
N ASN A 310 -19.04 -14.17 71.78
CA ASN A 310 -20.10 -14.68 70.90
C ASN A 310 -19.84 -16.16 70.54
N PRO A 311 -20.81 -17.08 70.72
CA PRO A 311 -20.62 -18.49 70.36
C PRO A 311 -20.58 -18.74 68.84
N ILE A 312 -20.95 -17.76 68.02
CA ILE A 312 -20.91 -17.82 66.56
C ILE A 312 -19.59 -17.22 66.06
N THR A 313 -18.91 -17.94 65.18
CA THR A 313 -17.78 -17.47 64.39
C THR A 313 -18.20 -17.44 62.93
N THR A 314 -18.16 -16.26 62.33
CA THR A 314 -18.40 -16.05 60.91
C THR A 314 -17.08 -15.98 60.15
N THR A 315 -17.06 -16.51 58.93
CA THR A 315 -15.93 -16.43 58.00
C THR A 315 -16.38 -15.67 56.77
N ALA A 316 -15.53 -14.81 56.20
CA ALA A 316 -15.88 -14.10 54.97
C ALA A 316 -16.11 -15.07 53.80
N ASP A 317 -17.18 -14.82 53.05
CA ASP A 317 -17.54 -15.59 51.86
C ASP A 317 -17.22 -14.84 50.57
N THR A 318 -17.00 -15.58 49.49
CA THR A 318 -16.94 -15.01 48.14
C THR A 318 -17.85 -15.79 47.21
N PHE A 319 -18.69 -15.06 46.48
CA PHE A 319 -19.65 -15.59 45.52
C PHE A 319 -19.49 -14.95 44.15
N THR A 320 -20.05 -15.58 43.12
CA THR A 320 -20.08 -15.04 41.76
C THR A 320 -21.52 -15.00 41.24
N LEU A 321 -21.90 -13.85 40.68
CA LEU A 321 -23.20 -13.57 40.08
C LEU A 321 -22.98 -13.06 38.66
N GLU A 322 -23.74 -13.50 37.67
CA GLU A 322 -23.66 -12.94 36.33
C GLU A 322 -24.37 -11.58 36.26
N ALA A 323 -23.85 -10.68 35.42
CA ALA A 323 -24.57 -9.47 35.06
C ALA A 323 -25.75 -9.77 34.10
N PRO A 324 -26.85 -9.01 34.19
CA PRO A 324 -28.00 -9.19 33.31
C PRO A 324 -27.68 -8.86 31.84
N VAL A 325 -28.12 -9.73 30.93
CA VAL A 325 -28.11 -9.49 29.47
C VAL A 325 -29.49 -9.05 29.00
N SER A 326 -29.56 -8.00 28.17
CA SER A 326 -30.76 -7.65 27.39
C SER A 326 -32.07 -7.54 28.21
N GLY A 327 -32.00 -7.02 29.44
CA GLY A 327 -33.18 -6.75 30.29
C GLY A 327 -33.73 -7.94 31.09
N ALA A 328 -33.16 -9.15 30.98
CA ALA A 328 -33.57 -10.28 31.80
C ALA A 328 -32.87 -10.25 33.19
N PRO A 329 -33.60 -10.41 34.31
CA PRO A 329 -32.99 -10.44 35.64
C PRO A 329 -32.17 -11.72 35.85
N ILE A 330 -31.03 -11.59 36.53
CA ILE A 330 -30.27 -12.74 37.04
C ILE A 330 -30.67 -12.99 38.48
N ILE A 331 -31.03 -14.24 38.80
CA ILE A 331 -31.47 -14.67 40.13
C ILE A 331 -30.62 -15.87 40.57
N LYS A 332 -29.89 -15.75 41.69
CA LYS A 332 -29.09 -16.84 42.26
C LYS A 332 -29.20 -16.93 43.78
N LEU A 333 -28.98 -18.14 44.32
CA LEU A 333 -28.96 -18.46 45.75
C LEU A 333 -27.52 -18.74 46.21
N PHE A 334 -27.12 -18.14 47.32
CA PHE A 334 -25.78 -18.27 47.92
C PHE A 334 -25.89 -18.72 49.38
N ASN A 335 -25.01 -19.63 49.81
CA ASN A 335 -25.00 -20.13 51.19
C ASN A 335 -23.74 -19.66 51.95
N PRO A 336 -23.79 -18.50 52.62
CA PRO A 336 -22.66 -18.01 53.41
C PRO A 336 -22.39 -18.84 54.66
N LEU A 337 -23.38 -19.58 55.19
CA LEU A 337 -23.20 -20.34 56.42
C LEU A 337 -22.34 -21.60 56.28
N SER A 338 -21.83 -21.89 55.08
CA SER A 338 -21.15 -23.17 54.77
C SER A 338 -19.82 -23.33 55.49
N ASN A 339 -19.13 -22.22 55.77
CA ASN A 339 -17.83 -22.14 56.43
C ASN A 339 -17.93 -21.51 57.84
N ASP A 340 -19.14 -21.14 58.27
CA ASP A 340 -19.43 -20.57 59.58
C ASP A 340 -19.55 -21.66 60.64
N LYS A 341 -19.23 -21.31 61.89
CA LYS A 341 -19.24 -22.26 63.02
C LYS A 341 -19.98 -21.69 64.21
N MET A 342 -20.70 -22.56 64.90
CA MET A 342 -21.26 -22.28 66.21
C MET A 342 -20.66 -23.23 67.24
N THR A 343 -20.22 -22.68 68.36
CA THR A 343 -19.77 -23.45 69.53
C THR A 343 -20.96 -23.67 70.48
N GLY A 344 -21.19 -24.91 70.92
CA GLY A 344 -22.32 -25.29 71.78
C GLY A 344 -23.47 -26.01 71.05
N SER A 345 -24.63 -26.14 71.71
CA SER A 345 -25.82 -26.83 71.16
C SER A 345 -26.71 -25.86 70.37
N GLY A 346 -26.85 -26.07 69.07
CA GLY A 346 -27.75 -25.31 68.19
C GLY A 346 -27.37 -25.43 66.71
N SER A 347 -28.26 -24.96 65.83
CA SER A 347 -27.99 -24.79 64.40
C SER A 347 -27.91 -23.31 64.03
N LEU A 348 -27.11 -23.00 63.01
CA LEU A 348 -27.02 -21.68 62.40
C LEU A 348 -28.14 -21.50 61.36
N GLY A 349 -28.74 -20.32 61.33
CA GLY A 349 -29.69 -19.87 60.30
C GLY A 349 -29.39 -18.43 59.88
N LEU A 350 -29.92 -18.04 58.72
CA LEU A 350 -29.75 -16.68 58.19
C LEU A 350 -30.93 -15.80 58.59
N ALA A 351 -30.64 -14.67 59.25
CA ALA A 351 -31.67 -13.77 59.77
C ALA A 351 -31.86 -12.50 58.91
N ALA A 352 -30.78 -11.88 58.45
CA ALA A 352 -30.83 -10.67 57.62
C ALA A 352 -29.66 -10.62 56.64
N VAL A 353 -29.83 -9.83 55.57
CA VAL A 353 -28.79 -9.47 54.63
C VAL A 353 -28.99 -8.02 54.18
N GLY A 354 -27.90 -7.32 53.91
CA GLY A 354 -27.89 -5.97 53.35
C GLY A 354 -26.55 -5.67 52.69
N LEU A 355 -26.39 -4.46 52.14
CA LEU A 355 -25.11 -4.01 51.60
C LEU A 355 -24.21 -3.47 52.71
N PHE A 356 -22.95 -3.88 52.68
CA PHE A 356 -21.93 -3.38 53.58
C PHE A 356 -21.48 -1.96 53.17
N ASP A 357 -21.15 -1.18 54.19
CA ASP A 357 -20.46 0.11 54.17
C ASP A 357 -19.82 0.26 55.56
N THR A 358 -18.85 1.15 55.70
CA THR A 358 -18.15 1.48 56.93
C THR A 358 -19.04 1.82 58.12
N LYS A 359 -20.25 2.28 57.86
CA LYS A 359 -21.27 2.61 58.86
C LYS A 359 -22.18 1.44 59.21
N SER A 360 -22.03 0.28 58.57
CA SER A 360 -22.91 -0.87 58.74
C SER A 360 -22.58 -1.63 60.01
N PHE A 361 -23.60 -2.06 60.73
CA PHE A 361 -23.45 -2.80 61.98
C PHE A 361 -24.76 -3.53 62.32
N ASN A 362 -24.69 -4.50 63.22
CA ASN A 362 -25.87 -5.09 63.84
C ASN A 362 -25.96 -4.73 65.33
N GLY A 363 -27.18 -4.82 65.86
CA GLY A 363 -27.41 -4.67 67.29
C GLY A 363 -28.66 -5.41 67.74
N SER A 364 -28.90 -5.39 69.05
CA SER A 364 -30.09 -5.94 69.67
C SER A 364 -30.81 -4.92 70.55
N ILE A 365 -32.11 -5.11 70.64
CA ILE A 365 -33.06 -4.38 71.46
C ILE A 365 -33.57 -5.39 72.49
N LYS A 366 -33.22 -5.17 73.76
CA LYS A 366 -33.63 -6.06 74.86
C LYS A 366 -35.02 -5.66 75.36
N SER A 367 -35.88 -6.64 75.61
CA SER A 367 -37.27 -6.44 76.09
C SER A 367 -37.38 -5.54 77.34
N ALA A 368 -36.38 -5.56 78.23
CA ALA A 368 -36.41 -4.84 79.51
C ALA A 368 -35.84 -3.40 79.51
N SER A 369 -35.24 -2.91 78.42
CA SER A 369 -34.52 -1.61 78.37
C SER A 369 -35.11 -0.57 77.39
N ASN A 370 -36.38 -0.72 77.02
CA ASN A 370 -37.01 -0.08 75.86
C ASN A 370 -37.50 1.38 76.05
N SER A 371 -36.86 2.19 76.90
CA SER A 371 -37.31 3.57 77.20
C SER A 371 -37.18 4.57 76.04
N GLY A 372 -36.81 4.14 74.82
CA GLY A 372 -36.65 4.98 73.63
C GLY A 372 -37.15 4.35 72.32
N VAL A 373 -37.97 3.30 72.38
CA VAL A 373 -38.61 2.70 71.18
C VAL A 373 -40.04 3.23 71.05
N THR A 374 -40.37 3.84 69.91
CA THR A 374 -41.73 4.30 69.57
C THR A 374 -42.16 3.69 68.23
N SER A 375 -43.36 4.04 67.74
CA SER A 375 -43.84 3.60 66.42
C SER A 375 -42.94 4.03 65.26
N ASN A 376 -42.00 4.96 65.44
CA ASN A 376 -41.10 5.41 64.38
C ASN A 376 -39.67 5.68 64.87
N LYS A 377 -39.32 5.28 66.09
CA LYS A 377 -37.97 5.43 66.65
C LYS A 377 -37.50 4.16 67.29
N ILE A 378 -36.21 3.91 67.18
CA ILE A 378 -35.51 2.87 67.93
C ILE A 378 -34.24 3.46 68.54
N LYS A 379 -33.72 2.80 69.58
CA LYS A 379 -32.50 3.22 70.25
C LYS A 379 -31.36 2.26 69.93
N PHE A 380 -30.26 2.78 69.40
CA PHE A 380 -29.04 2.03 69.17
C PHE A 380 -28.25 1.81 70.45
N SER A 381 -27.29 0.87 70.40
CA SER A 381 -26.42 0.57 71.53
C SER A 381 -25.53 1.78 71.88
N ALA A 382 -25.07 1.84 73.13
CA ALA A 382 -24.26 2.96 73.63
C ALA A 382 -22.93 3.14 72.88
N ALA A 383 -22.43 2.09 72.21
CA ALA A 383 -21.18 2.09 71.46
C ALA A 383 -21.27 2.78 70.07
N GLN A 384 -22.45 3.21 69.63
CA GLN A 384 -22.64 3.81 68.29
C GLN A 384 -22.26 5.29 68.21
N SER A 385 -22.06 5.79 66.98
CA SER A 385 -21.52 7.13 66.69
C SER A 385 -22.19 8.25 67.49
N ALA A 386 -21.40 9.20 67.99
CA ALA A 386 -21.90 10.40 68.68
C ALA A 386 -22.23 11.55 67.72
N VAL A 387 -22.01 11.36 66.42
CA VAL A 387 -22.22 12.38 65.39
C VAL A 387 -23.69 12.39 64.96
N GLU A 388 -24.29 13.58 64.91
CA GLU A 388 -25.67 13.77 64.44
C GLU A 388 -25.81 13.33 62.97
N ASP A 389 -26.93 12.69 62.65
CA ASP A 389 -27.27 12.22 61.31
C ASP A 389 -26.23 11.29 60.66
N PHE A 390 -25.32 10.71 61.46
CA PHE A 390 -24.26 9.84 60.96
C PHE A 390 -24.79 8.67 60.12
N TYR A 391 -25.91 8.06 60.54
CA TYR A 391 -26.58 6.93 59.88
C TYR A 391 -27.76 7.35 58.97
N LYS A 392 -27.93 8.65 58.68
CA LYS A 392 -29.01 9.13 57.82
C LYS A 392 -28.89 8.54 56.40
N GLY A 393 -30.02 8.08 55.85
CA GLY A 393 -30.09 7.47 54.54
C GLY A 393 -29.69 6.00 54.50
N MET A 394 -29.24 5.41 55.62
CA MET A 394 -28.95 3.99 55.69
C MET A 394 -30.23 3.15 55.72
N ALA A 395 -30.15 1.93 55.21
CA ALA A 395 -31.20 0.93 55.37
C ALA A 395 -31.12 0.31 56.77
N ILE A 396 -32.26 -0.08 57.31
CA ILE A 396 -32.36 -0.84 58.54
C ILE A 396 -33.40 -1.95 58.42
N THR A 397 -32.98 -3.16 58.76
CA THR A 397 -33.86 -4.34 58.84
C THR A 397 -34.03 -4.73 60.30
N LEU A 398 -35.26 -4.63 60.80
CA LEU A 398 -35.64 -5.07 62.15
C LEU A 398 -36.04 -6.52 62.11
N LEU A 399 -35.42 -7.35 62.94
CA LEU A 399 -35.67 -8.77 63.09
C LEU A 399 -36.55 -8.98 64.33
N THR A 400 -37.84 -9.15 64.09
CA THR A 400 -38.86 -9.29 65.14
C THR A 400 -39.46 -10.70 65.13
N ALA A 401 -40.22 -11.06 66.17
CA ALA A 401 -40.87 -12.37 66.25
C ALA A 401 -41.92 -12.60 65.15
N SER A 402 -42.56 -11.54 64.63
CA SER A 402 -43.49 -11.60 63.50
C SER A 402 -42.81 -11.57 62.13
N GLY A 403 -41.47 -11.54 62.09
CA GLY A 403 -40.68 -11.50 60.86
C GLY A 403 -39.87 -10.22 60.67
N PRO A 404 -39.09 -10.14 59.58
CA PRO A 404 -38.24 -8.99 59.25
C PRO A 404 -39.05 -7.79 58.72
N VAL A 405 -38.67 -6.59 59.13
CA VAL A 405 -39.23 -5.31 58.64
C VAL A 405 -38.11 -4.41 58.17
N ALA A 406 -38.05 -4.13 56.87
CA ALA A 406 -37.04 -3.26 56.26
C ALA A 406 -37.57 -1.83 56.07
N THR A 407 -36.74 -0.83 56.39
CA THR A 407 -37.03 0.61 56.22
C THR A 407 -35.70 1.37 56.05
N THR A 408 -35.76 2.70 55.95
CA THR A 408 -34.60 3.60 55.99
C THR A 408 -34.54 4.38 57.29
N ILE A 409 -33.36 4.93 57.62
CA ILE A 409 -33.15 5.88 58.71
C ILE A 409 -33.22 7.30 58.15
N THR A 410 -34.19 8.09 58.58
CA THR A 410 -34.40 9.47 58.08
C THR A 410 -33.61 10.51 58.87
N SER A 411 -33.33 10.22 60.14
CA SER A 411 -32.48 11.04 61.01
C SER A 411 -31.91 10.20 62.15
N TYR A 412 -30.79 10.65 62.71
CA TYR A 412 -30.14 10.00 63.84
C TYR A 412 -29.64 11.00 64.87
N ASN A 413 -30.06 10.85 66.12
CA ASN A 413 -29.59 11.69 67.20
C ASN A 413 -28.33 11.10 67.85
N GLY A 414 -27.18 11.75 67.63
CA GLY A 414 -25.88 11.26 68.08
C GLY A 414 -25.72 11.18 69.59
N GLN A 415 -26.46 12.01 70.34
CA GLN A 415 -26.35 12.10 71.79
C GLN A 415 -27.22 11.06 72.52
N THR A 416 -28.48 10.90 72.08
CA THR A 416 -29.44 9.95 72.66
C THR A 416 -29.35 8.55 72.03
N LYS A 417 -28.66 8.43 70.89
CA LYS A 417 -28.55 7.22 70.06
C LYS A 417 -29.89 6.77 69.46
N GLU A 418 -30.86 7.68 69.33
CA GLU A 418 -32.15 7.40 68.72
C GLU A 418 -32.09 7.54 67.19
N ALA A 419 -32.49 6.50 66.47
CA ALA A 419 -32.68 6.53 65.02
C ALA A 419 -34.17 6.65 64.70
N THR A 420 -34.51 7.60 63.83
CA THR A 420 -35.89 7.77 63.31
C THR A 420 -36.04 6.96 62.03
N LEU A 421 -37.09 6.13 61.97
CA LEU A 421 -37.41 5.24 60.86
C LEU A 421 -38.26 5.97 59.81
N GLY A 422 -38.00 5.70 58.54
CA GLY A 422 -38.77 6.22 57.41
C GLY A 422 -40.20 5.69 57.32
N THR A 423 -40.48 4.52 57.89
CA THR A 423 -41.82 3.95 57.99
C THR A 423 -42.29 3.85 59.43
N THR A 424 -43.58 4.11 59.68
CA THR A 424 -44.19 3.84 60.99
C THR A 424 -44.44 2.35 61.15
N LEU A 425 -43.94 1.78 62.24
CA LEU A 425 -44.12 0.38 62.63
C LEU A 425 -45.59 0.10 62.97
N SER A 426 -46.08 -1.05 62.55
CA SER A 426 -47.41 -1.53 62.95
C SER A 426 -47.46 -1.81 64.45
N THR A 427 -48.65 -1.78 65.04
CA THR A 427 -48.86 -2.11 66.46
C THR A 427 -48.35 -3.51 66.82
N THR A 428 -48.50 -4.48 65.92
CA THR A 428 -47.98 -5.85 66.09
C THR A 428 -46.46 -5.87 66.19
N VAL A 429 -45.77 -5.20 65.25
CA VAL A 429 -44.29 -5.16 65.21
C VAL A 429 -43.74 -4.42 66.42
N LEU A 430 -44.36 -3.29 66.79
CA LEU A 430 -43.97 -2.52 67.98
C LEU A 430 -44.15 -3.34 69.27
N ASN A 431 -45.24 -4.11 69.39
CA ASN A 431 -45.46 -5.00 70.52
C ASN A 431 -44.40 -6.11 70.58
N ASP A 432 -44.02 -6.70 69.45
CA ASP A 432 -42.97 -7.71 69.42
C ASP A 432 -41.62 -7.16 69.90
N ILE A 433 -41.19 -6.01 69.37
CA ILE A 433 -39.93 -5.37 69.77
C ILE A 433 -39.95 -5.04 71.27
N THR A 434 -41.05 -4.48 71.77
CA THR A 434 -41.13 -4.02 73.17
C THR A 434 -41.23 -5.16 74.18
N THR A 435 -41.90 -6.27 73.84
CA THR A 435 -42.17 -7.39 74.77
C THR A 435 -41.17 -8.54 74.65
N LYS A 436 -40.74 -8.88 73.43
CA LYS A 436 -39.85 -10.01 73.16
C LYS A 436 -38.42 -9.58 72.82
N GLY A 437 -38.21 -8.28 72.61
CA GLY A 437 -36.96 -7.77 72.05
C GLY A 437 -36.91 -7.97 70.54
N ALA A 438 -35.89 -7.40 69.92
CA ALA A 438 -35.62 -7.54 68.49
C ALA A 438 -34.12 -7.45 68.24
N SER A 439 -33.68 -7.89 67.07
CA SER A 439 -32.35 -7.57 66.55
C SER A 439 -32.49 -6.66 65.35
N TYR A 440 -31.44 -5.96 64.97
CA TYR A 440 -31.47 -5.11 63.78
C TYR A 440 -30.14 -5.14 63.05
N LEU A 441 -30.23 -4.97 61.73
CA LEU A 441 -29.09 -4.76 60.84
C LEU A 441 -29.23 -3.37 60.24
N VAL A 442 -28.24 -2.50 60.48
CA VAL A 442 -28.07 -1.25 59.75
C VAL A 442 -27.08 -1.50 58.62
N SER A 443 -27.50 -1.21 57.39
CA SER A 443 -26.73 -1.48 56.17
C SER A 443 -26.80 -0.30 55.21
N LYS A 444 -25.92 -0.27 54.21
CA LYS A 444 -26.07 0.66 53.09
C LYS A 444 -27.41 0.44 52.39
N ALA A 445 -28.01 1.52 51.91
CA ALA A 445 -29.22 1.44 51.10
C ALA A 445 -28.99 0.59 49.86
N VAL A 446 -29.96 -0.26 49.53
CA VAL A 446 -29.87 -1.13 48.35
C VAL A 446 -30.28 -0.34 47.11
N PRO A 447 -29.46 -0.32 46.04
CA PRO A 447 -29.81 0.25 44.74
C PRO A 447 -31.08 -0.36 44.17
N ALA A 448 -31.81 0.38 43.33
CA ALA A 448 -33.10 -0.05 42.79
C ALA A 448 -33.01 -1.35 41.97
N ASN A 449 -31.85 -1.63 41.37
CA ASN A 449 -31.65 -2.77 40.49
C ASN A 449 -31.24 -4.06 41.22
N ILE A 450 -30.92 -3.97 42.51
CA ILE A 450 -30.56 -5.12 43.35
C ILE A 450 -31.67 -5.36 44.38
N SER A 451 -32.04 -6.61 44.60
CA SER A 451 -32.86 -6.99 45.74
C SER A 451 -32.36 -8.27 46.40
N PHE A 452 -32.56 -8.35 47.70
CA PHE A 452 -32.17 -9.49 48.52
C PHE A 452 -33.39 -10.16 49.14
N ALA A 453 -33.38 -11.49 49.17
CA ALA A 453 -34.30 -12.29 49.97
C ALA A 453 -33.56 -13.42 50.66
N ILE A 454 -34.14 -13.97 51.73
CA ILE A 454 -33.65 -15.18 52.37
C ILE A 454 -34.61 -16.31 52.00
N VAL A 455 -34.11 -17.32 51.30
CA VAL A 455 -34.89 -18.49 50.84
C VAL A 455 -34.13 -19.75 51.24
N ASN A 456 -34.74 -20.60 52.07
CA ASN A 456 -34.13 -21.84 52.57
C ASN A 456 -32.74 -21.63 53.19
N ASP A 457 -32.61 -20.64 54.09
CA ASP A 457 -31.34 -20.25 54.74
C ASP A 457 -30.21 -19.91 53.74
N LYS A 458 -30.57 -19.42 52.55
CA LYS A 458 -29.65 -18.91 51.54
C LYS A 458 -30.01 -17.49 51.15
N ILE A 459 -29.01 -16.70 50.80
CA ILE A 459 -29.19 -15.36 50.25
C ILE A 459 -29.59 -15.51 48.79
N GLN A 460 -30.80 -15.10 48.43
CA GLN A 460 -31.22 -14.88 47.06
C GLN A 460 -30.84 -13.45 46.65
N ILE A 461 -30.07 -13.32 45.58
CA ILE A 461 -29.78 -12.02 44.96
C ILE A 461 -30.49 -11.98 43.62
N THR A 462 -31.29 -10.93 43.42
CA THR A 462 -31.86 -10.60 42.11
C THR A 462 -31.18 -9.34 41.59
N ASN A 463 -30.52 -9.45 40.45
CA ASN A 463 -29.88 -8.36 39.74
C ASN A 463 -30.65 -8.06 38.46
N THR A 464 -31.32 -6.92 38.43
CA THR A 464 -32.06 -6.41 37.26
C THR A 464 -31.20 -5.42 36.49
N TYR A 465 -31.49 -5.29 35.21
CA TYR A 465 -30.81 -4.34 34.35
C TYR A 465 -31.12 -2.89 34.76
N ASP A 466 -30.08 -2.09 35.00
CA ASP A 466 -30.16 -0.65 35.18
C ASP A 466 -28.84 0.02 34.72
N LYS A 467 -28.94 0.97 33.79
CA LYS A 467 -27.79 1.67 33.20
C LYS A 467 -27.09 2.63 34.17
N ASP A 468 -27.78 3.09 35.20
CA ASP A 468 -27.28 4.08 36.13
C ASP A 468 -26.65 3.41 37.38
N TYR A 469 -26.85 2.09 37.53
CA TYR A 469 -26.46 1.34 38.72
C TYR A 469 -25.79 0.00 38.37
N GLU A 470 -24.58 0.04 37.81
CA GLU A 470 -23.77 -1.16 37.54
C GLU A 470 -22.65 -1.34 38.58
N PHE A 471 -22.64 -2.49 39.25
CA PHE A 471 -21.64 -2.83 40.27
C PHE A 471 -20.80 -4.01 39.81
N GLY A 472 -19.48 -3.89 39.83
CA GLY A 472 -18.59 -5.05 39.60
C GLY A 472 -18.47 -5.95 40.83
N GLN A 473 -18.76 -5.42 42.00
CA GLN A 473 -18.70 -6.13 43.27
C GLN A 473 -19.78 -5.60 44.21
N LEU A 474 -20.46 -6.51 44.91
CA LEU A 474 -21.36 -6.17 46.02
C LEU A 474 -20.78 -6.75 47.30
N ASP A 475 -20.49 -5.86 48.25
CA ASP A 475 -20.13 -6.28 49.59
C ASP A 475 -21.42 -6.42 50.39
N LEU A 476 -21.68 -7.62 50.87
CA LEU A 476 -22.84 -7.94 51.68
C LEU A 476 -22.44 -8.04 53.14
N ILE A 477 -23.32 -7.58 54.00
CA ILE A 477 -23.34 -7.90 55.43
C ILE A 477 -24.54 -8.79 55.71
N TYR A 478 -24.31 -9.95 56.29
CA TYR A 478 -25.36 -10.89 56.67
C TYR A 478 -25.36 -11.12 58.18
N VAL A 479 -26.48 -11.60 58.71
CA VAL A 479 -26.62 -11.95 60.14
C VAL A 479 -26.81 -13.45 60.27
N ALA A 480 -25.77 -14.13 60.74
CA ALA A 480 -25.83 -15.51 61.19
C ALA A 480 -26.41 -15.56 62.60
N GLN A 481 -27.38 -16.42 62.83
CA GLN A 481 -28.15 -16.46 64.06
C GLN A 481 -28.38 -17.90 64.52
N GLN A 482 -28.46 -18.11 65.83
CA GLN A 482 -28.94 -19.37 66.38
C GLN A 482 -30.43 -19.54 66.06
N VAL A 483 -30.78 -20.63 65.38
CA VAL A 483 -32.18 -20.92 65.04
C VAL A 483 -33.03 -20.90 66.32
N GLY A 484 -34.07 -20.06 66.32
CA GLY A 484 -34.99 -19.91 67.44
C GLY A 484 -34.56 -18.96 68.57
N ASN A 485 -33.36 -18.36 68.52
CA ASN A 485 -32.89 -17.41 69.53
C ASN A 485 -32.28 -16.13 68.91
N PRO A 486 -33.08 -15.04 68.79
CA PRO A 486 -32.62 -13.86 68.08
C PRO A 486 -31.55 -13.03 68.78
N GLN A 487 -31.27 -13.34 70.06
CA GLN A 487 -30.26 -12.66 70.87
C GLN A 487 -28.85 -13.23 70.68
N VAL A 488 -28.73 -14.42 70.07
CA VAL A 488 -27.44 -15.05 69.72
C VAL A 488 -27.25 -14.92 68.21
N ALA A 489 -26.66 -13.81 67.80
CA ALA A 489 -26.41 -13.49 66.41
C ALA A 489 -25.03 -12.84 66.23
N LYS A 490 -24.41 -13.09 65.09
CA LYS A 490 -23.17 -12.43 64.66
C LYS A 490 -23.30 -12.03 63.20
N THR A 491 -22.71 -10.90 62.87
CA THR A 491 -22.61 -10.43 61.49
C THR A 491 -21.44 -11.09 60.78
N GLY A 492 -21.68 -11.54 59.56
CA GLY A 492 -20.65 -12.01 58.63
C GLY A 492 -20.62 -11.13 57.38
N LEU A 493 -19.57 -11.31 56.58
CA LEU A 493 -19.37 -10.60 55.31
C LEU A 493 -19.38 -11.59 54.16
N ALA A 494 -20.02 -11.21 53.06
CA ALA A 494 -19.94 -11.95 51.82
C ALA A 494 -19.67 -10.98 50.67
N THR A 495 -18.65 -11.27 49.87
CA THR A 495 -18.32 -10.49 48.68
C THR A 495 -18.93 -11.19 47.46
N VAL A 496 -19.74 -10.49 46.68
CA VAL A 496 -20.32 -11.03 45.44
C VAL A 496 -19.67 -10.33 44.26
N ASN A 497 -18.87 -11.07 43.50
CA ASN A 497 -18.28 -10.58 42.27
C ASN A 497 -19.30 -10.70 41.14
N ILE A 498 -19.61 -9.59 40.46
CA ILE A 498 -20.54 -9.59 39.34
C ILE A 498 -19.78 -9.76 38.03
N GLN A 499 -19.83 -10.95 37.45
CA GLN A 499 -19.14 -11.23 36.20
C GLN A 499 -19.95 -10.76 34.98
N PRO A 500 -19.36 -9.95 34.10
CA PRO A 500 -19.98 -9.62 32.81
C PRO A 500 -20.15 -10.89 31.98
N PRO A 501 -21.30 -11.07 31.31
CA PRO A 501 -21.59 -12.23 30.46
C PRO A 501 -20.55 -12.31 29.34
N ILE A 502 -19.93 -13.48 29.13
CA ILE A 502 -18.95 -13.68 28.05
C ILE A 502 -19.69 -13.44 26.72
N PRO A 503 -19.30 -12.42 25.94
CA PRO A 503 -19.94 -12.16 24.66
C PRO A 503 -19.56 -13.23 23.64
N THR A 504 -20.31 -13.32 22.55
CA THR A 504 -19.89 -14.11 21.38
C THR A 504 -19.72 -13.19 20.19
N VAL A 505 -18.69 -13.46 19.39
CA VAL A 505 -18.49 -12.85 18.07
C VAL A 505 -18.16 -13.97 17.11
N SER A 506 -18.86 -13.98 15.98
CA SER A 506 -18.63 -14.93 14.88
C SER A 506 -19.06 -14.25 13.59
N HIS A 507 -18.62 -14.77 12.46
CA HIS A 507 -18.97 -14.20 11.16
C HIS A 507 -20.23 -14.86 10.59
N LEU A 508 -21.04 -14.11 9.83
CA LEU A 508 -22.19 -14.67 9.11
C LEU A 508 -21.82 -15.25 7.75
N SER A 509 -20.70 -14.82 7.15
CA SER A 509 -20.24 -15.31 5.86
C SER A 509 -19.45 -16.61 6.00
N THR A 510 -19.70 -17.57 5.11
CA THR A 510 -18.79 -18.71 4.90
C THR A 510 -17.47 -18.22 4.30
N PHE A 511 -16.38 -18.22 5.07
CA PHE A 511 -15.05 -17.94 4.52
C PHE A 511 -14.54 -19.14 3.72
N ALA A 512 -13.64 -18.87 2.77
CA ALA A 512 -12.73 -19.87 2.27
C ALA A 512 -11.84 -20.41 3.40
N THR A 513 -11.28 -21.59 3.22
CA THR A 513 -10.33 -22.24 4.15
C THR A 513 -9.29 -21.23 4.62
N GLY A 514 -9.22 -20.95 5.94
CA GLY A 514 -8.22 -20.03 6.51
C GLY A 514 -8.69 -18.63 6.96
N LYS A 515 -10.00 -18.31 6.93
CA LYS A 515 -10.56 -17.00 7.37
C LYS A 515 -10.01 -15.79 6.60
N THR A 516 -9.81 -15.94 5.28
CA THR A 516 -9.38 -14.85 4.40
C THR A 516 -10.54 -14.38 3.51
N LEU A 517 -10.78 -13.07 3.50
CA LEU A 517 -11.65 -12.38 2.55
C LEU A 517 -10.79 -11.87 1.39
N GLN A 518 -10.94 -12.48 0.23
CA GLN A 518 -10.29 -12.03 -1.00
C GLN A 518 -11.18 -11.00 -1.69
N VAL A 519 -10.64 -9.80 -1.88
CA VAL A 519 -11.31 -8.68 -2.56
C VAL A 519 -10.33 -8.11 -3.56
N THR A 520 -10.83 -7.57 -4.67
CA THR A 520 -10.03 -6.77 -5.58
C THR A 520 -10.29 -5.31 -5.27
N GLU A 521 -9.24 -4.50 -5.28
CA GLU A 521 -9.33 -3.05 -5.18
C GLU A 521 -10.40 -2.47 -6.11
N ALA A 522 -11.12 -1.45 -5.63
CA ALA A 522 -12.29 -0.92 -6.31
C ALA A 522 -11.93 0.06 -7.43
N ILE A 523 -12.21 -0.35 -8.67
CA ILE A 523 -12.03 0.50 -9.85
C ILE A 523 -13.21 1.45 -10.09
N THR A 524 -13.01 2.50 -10.89
CA THR A 524 -14.08 3.46 -11.25
C THR A 524 -15.31 2.76 -11.85
N GLY A 525 -16.46 2.90 -11.18
CA GLY A 525 -17.73 2.29 -11.56
C GLY A 525 -17.93 0.83 -11.12
N ALA A 526 -17.00 0.25 -10.35
CA ALA A 526 -17.12 -1.11 -9.82
C ALA A 526 -18.22 -1.23 -8.75
N ALA A 527 -18.78 -2.43 -8.60
CA ALA A 527 -19.85 -2.70 -7.62
C ALA A 527 -19.39 -2.54 -6.16
N ASN A 528 -18.11 -2.77 -5.88
CA ASN A 528 -17.48 -2.56 -4.59
C ASN A 528 -16.91 -1.14 -4.43
N GLN A 529 -17.08 -0.25 -5.42
CA GLN A 529 -16.70 1.15 -5.27
C GLN A 529 -17.72 1.88 -4.42
N LYS A 530 -17.26 2.52 -3.36
CA LYS A 530 -18.10 3.38 -2.53
C LYS A 530 -17.52 4.76 -2.42
N THR A 531 -18.33 5.75 -2.76
CA THR A 531 -18.02 7.16 -2.54
C THR A 531 -18.66 7.64 -1.25
N VAL A 532 -17.87 8.25 -0.37
CA VAL A 532 -18.36 8.83 0.89
C VAL A 532 -17.99 10.30 0.95
N ASN A 533 -18.99 11.15 1.22
CA ASN A 533 -18.79 12.56 1.46
C ASN A 533 -18.38 12.76 2.93
N VAL A 534 -17.11 13.08 3.18
CA VAL A 534 -16.52 13.16 4.52
C VAL A 534 -16.43 14.62 5.00
N GLY A 535 -17.57 15.32 5.03
CA GLY A 535 -17.67 16.68 5.57
C GLY A 535 -17.06 17.79 4.69
N THR A 536 -17.16 19.04 5.16
CA THR A 536 -16.94 20.26 4.37
C THR A 536 -15.47 20.67 4.17
N ASP A 537 -14.52 20.00 4.85
CA ASP A 537 -13.11 20.41 4.90
C ASP A 537 -12.16 19.48 4.12
N VAL A 538 -12.70 18.50 3.39
CA VAL A 538 -11.93 17.64 2.47
C VAL A 538 -12.44 17.88 1.05
N PRO A 539 -11.62 18.42 0.14
CA PRO A 539 -12.02 18.57 -1.25
C PRO A 539 -12.09 17.15 -1.85
N ASP A 540 -13.21 16.88 -2.50
CA ASP A 540 -13.56 15.68 -3.25
C ASP A 540 -14.07 14.46 -2.48
N ASN A 541 -15.13 13.90 -3.08
CA ASN A 541 -15.81 12.66 -2.73
C ASN A 541 -14.81 11.49 -2.71
N ARG A 542 -14.25 11.16 -1.53
CA ARG A 542 -13.29 10.05 -1.42
C ARG A 542 -13.90 8.72 -1.83
N ILE A 543 -13.10 7.93 -2.52
CA ILE A 543 -13.44 6.63 -3.07
C ILE A 543 -12.83 5.55 -2.17
N PHE A 544 -13.60 4.50 -1.92
CA PHE A 544 -13.22 3.38 -1.07
C PHE A 544 -13.53 2.06 -1.75
N THR A 545 -12.70 1.07 -1.47
CA THR A 545 -13.01 -0.34 -1.63
C THR A 545 -13.95 -0.76 -0.49
N GLU A 546 -15.23 -1.01 -0.82
CA GLU A 546 -16.26 -1.48 0.11
C GLU A 546 -16.20 -3.01 0.26
N ILE A 547 -16.06 -3.47 1.50
CA ILE A 547 -15.91 -4.89 1.85
C ILE A 547 -16.97 -5.26 2.86
N ALA A 548 -17.83 -6.23 2.53
CA ALA A 548 -18.82 -6.74 3.47
C ALA A 548 -18.13 -7.57 4.57
N LEU A 549 -18.40 -7.23 5.84
CA LEU A 549 -17.94 -7.99 7.00
C LEU A 549 -19.11 -8.24 7.96
N PRO A 550 -20.14 -9.01 7.57
CA PRO A 550 -21.29 -9.25 8.42
C PRO A 550 -20.90 -10.15 9.60
N LEU A 551 -21.22 -9.70 10.81
CA LEU A 551 -20.91 -10.37 12.07
C LEU A 551 -22.18 -10.71 12.87
N LYS A 552 -22.11 -11.80 13.63
CA LYS A 552 -23.08 -12.19 14.65
C LYS A 552 -22.42 -11.93 15.98
N VAL A 553 -22.96 -10.94 16.68
CA VAL A 553 -22.47 -10.54 18.00
C VAL A 553 -23.62 -10.67 19.00
N SER A 554 -23.36 -11.27 20.15
CA SER A 554 -24.34 -11.42 21.22
C SER A 554 -23.69 -11.32 22.60
N GLY A 555 -24.49 -11.12 23.64
CA GLY A 555 -23.98 -11.05 25.01
C GLY A 555 -23.20 -9.77 25.32
N LEU A 556 -23.25 -8.77 24.43
CA LEU A 556 -22.81 -7.43 24.76
C LEU A 556 -23.76 -6.88 25.84
N GLY A 557 -23.22 -6.64 27.03
CA GLY A 557 -23.87 -5.84 28.05
C GLY A 557 -24.11 -4.41 27.55
N VAL A 558 -24.76 -3.57 28.35
CA VAL A 558 -25.26 -2.26 27.89
C VAL A 558 -24.21 -1.19 27.68
N THR A 559 -23.07 -1.33 28.35
CA THR A 559 -21.86 -0.55 28.15
C THR A 559 -20.85 -1.34 27.29
N GLY A 560 -21.28 -2.47 26.74
CA GLY A 560 -20.47 -3.30 25.85
C GLY A 560 -20.17 -2.60 24.52
N ASN A 561 -19.15 -3.11 23.83
CA ASN A 561 -18.74 -2.60 22.53
C ASN A 561 -18.19 -3.69 21.63
N LEU A 562 -18.14 -3.38 20.34
CA LEU A 562 -17.38 -4.11 19.34
C LEU A 562 -16.23 -3.22 18.87
N GLN A 563 -15.01 -3.77 18.86
CA GLN A 563 -13.81 -3.08 18.39
C GLN A 563 -13.19 -3.83 17.22
N ILE A 564 -12.69 -3.09 16.24
CA ILE A 564 -11.97 -3.65 15.09
C ILE A 564 -10.61 -2.97 14.99
N GLN A 565 -9.57 -3.79 14.87
CA GLN A 565 -8.17 -3.42 14.73
C GLN A 565 -7.60 -3.95 13.42
N GLY A 566 -6.49 -3.35 12.96
CA GLY A 566 -5.73 -3.82 11.78
C GLY A 566 -6.14 -3.17 10.46
N LEU A 567 -7.10 -2.24 10.46
CA LEU A 567 -7.45 -1.45 9.28
C LEU A 567 -6.39 -0.37 9.00
N PRO A 568 -6.10 -0.06 7.72
CA PRO A 568 -5.16 0.99 7.36
C PRO A 568 -5.70 2.39 7.68
N THR A 569 -4.79 3.37 7.80
CA THR A 569 -5.13 4.77 8.02
C THR A 569 -6.08 5.29 6.95
N GLY A 570 -7.06 6.11 7.33
CA GLY A 570 -8.06 6.65 6.41
C GLY A 570 -9.26 5.73 6.17
N SER A 571 -9.28 4.51 6.73
CA SER A 571 -10.43 3.61 6.64
C SER A 571 -11.61 4.00 7.52
N TYR A 572 -12.80 3.54 7.16
CA TYR A 572 -14.04 3.72 7.92
C TYR A 572 -14.76 2.39 8.14
N LEU A 573 -15.50 2.29 9.25
CA LEU A 573 -16.56 1.29 9.37
C LEU A 573 -17.87 1.88 8.86
N SER A 574 -18.64 1.10 8.12
CA SER A 574 -19.97 1.49 7.65
C SER A 574 -21.00 0.47 8.07
N TYR A 575 -22.16 0.90 8.57
CA TYR A 575 -23.28 0.02 8.89
C TYR A 575 -24.61 0.73 8.75
N THR A 576 -25.69 -0.05 8.74
CA THR A 576 -27.06 0.45 8.66
C THR A 576 -27.78 0.29 9.99
N LYS A 577 -28.38 1.37 10.49
CA LYS A 577 -29.21 1.38 11.70
C LYS A 577 -30.60 0.78 11.45
N ALA A 578 -31.32 0.52 12.54
CA ALA A 578 -32.73 0.14 12.56
C ALA A 578 -33.66 0.91 11.61
N ASP A 579 -33.44 2.22 11.52
CA ASP A 579 -34.26 3.19 10.79
C ASP A 579 -33.84 3.35 9.32
N GLY A 580 -32.85 2.58 8.87
CA GLY A 580 -32.30 2.64 7.52
C GLY A 580 -31.17 3.66 7.33
N THR A 581 -30.80 4.41 8.38
CA THR A 581 -29.69 5.38 8.30
C THR A 581 -28.35 4.67 8.17
N ILE A 582 -27.53 5.08 7.21
CA ILE A 582 -26.14 4.63 7.07
C ILE A 582 -25.24 5.49 7.94
N VAL A 583 -24.41 4.86 8.75
CA VAL A 583 -23.41 5.54 9.59
C VAL A 583 -22.02 5.10 9.14
N ASN A 584 -21.15 6.09 8.89
CA ASN A 584 -19.74 5.88 8.63
C ASN A 584 -18.94 6.37 9.84
N ILE A 585 -18.25 5.46 10.52
CA ILE A 585 -17.44 5.75 11.70
C ILE A 585 -15.98 5.85 11.26
N ALA A 586 -15.41 7.05 11.43
CA ALA A 586 -13.97 7.25 11.38
C ALA A 586 -13.32 6.63 12.62
N LYS A 587 -12.01 6.42 12.55
CA LYS A 587 -11.21 6.16 13.73
C LYS A 587 -11.32 7.36 14.68
N ASP A 588 -11.66 7.14 15.96
CA ASP A 588 -11.71 8.23 16.95
C ASP A 588 -10.33 8.90 17.06
N VAL A 589 -10.31 10.22 17.27
CA VAL A 589 -9.06 10.99 17.37
C VAL A 589 -8.23 10.47 18.54
N GLY A 590 -7.10 9.82 18.23
CA GLY A 590 -6.22 9.22 19.24
C GLY A 590 -6.61 7.79 19.67
N SER A 591 -7.58 7.12 19.06
CA SER A 591 -7.83 5.68 19.29
C SER A 591 -7.18 4.85 18.20
N PRO A 592 -6.49 3.72 18.46
CA PRO A 592 -6.03 2.80 17.41
C PRO A 592 -7.16 1.96 16.79
N ASN A 593 -8.35 1.99 17.38
CA ASN A 593 -9.45 1.06 17.14
C ASN A 593 -10.68 1.78 16.58
N TRP A 594 -11.45 1.08 15.74
CA TRP A 594 -12.81 1.50 15.41
C TRP A 594 -13.77 0.85 16.39
N THR A 595 -14.52 1.65 17.13
CA THR A 595 -15.40 1.18 18.21
C THR A 595 -16.88 1.43 17.87
N ILE A 596 -17.71 0.39 18.01
CA ILE A 596 -19.17 0.50 18.03
C ILE A 596 -19.61 0.23 19.47
N GLY A 597 -19.93 1.28 20.22
CA GLY A 597 -20.25 1.22 21.65
C GLY A 597 -21.61 1.81 22.03
N GLY A 598 -21.95 1.72 23.32
CA GLY A 598 -23.15 2.30 23.93
C GLY A 598 -24.44 1.68 23.40
N ALA A 599 -25.53 2.46 23.33
CA ALA A 599 -26.83 1.96 22.87
C ALA A 599 -26.80 1.38 21.44
N ASN A 600 -25.89 1.85 20.58
CA ASN A 600 -25.71 1.30 19.24
C ASN A 600 -25.18 -0.13 19.30
N ALA A 601 -24.34 -0.50 20.27
CA ALA A 601 -23.80 -1.86 20.37
C ALA A 601 -24.86 -2.93 20.71
N LEU A 602 -26.06 -2.51 21.11
CA LEU A 602 -27.16 -3.42 21.42
C LEU A 602 -28.02 -3.75 20.21
N ASP A 603 -27.90 -3.03 19.09
CA ASP A 603 -28.67 -3.32 17.88
C ASP A 603 -27.95 -4.38 17.04
N ALA A 604 -28.40 -5.63 17.15
CA ALA A 604 -27.84 -6.76 16.41
C ALA A 604 -27.84 -6.58 14.87
N ARG A 605 -28.70 -5.70 14.32
CA ARG A 605 -28.74 -5.42 12.87
C ARG A 605 -27.50 -4.70 12.36
N ILE A 606 -26.86 -3.90 13.21
CA ILE A 606 -25.63 -3.17 12.87
C ILE A 606 -24.55 -4.16 12.45
N TYR A 607 -24.38 -5.25 13.20
CA TYR A 607 -23.36 -6.25 12.92
C TYR A 607 -23.62 -7.04 11.65
N SER A 608 -24.89 -7.34 11.35
CA SER A 608 -25.25 -8.04 10.11
C SER A 608 -25.08 -7.21 8.83
N THR A 609 -25.00 -5.87 8.96
CA THR A 609 -24.85 -4.93 7.84
C THR A 609 -23.47 -4.27 7.80
N LEU A 610 -22.55 -4.72 8.65
CA LEU A 610 -21.24 -4.12 8.80
C LEU A 610 -20.41 -4.28 7.53
N LYS A 611 -19.79 -3.17 7.12
CA LYS A 611 -18.87 -3.07 5.99
C LYS A 611 -17.61 -2.31 6.40
N LEU A 612 -16.52 -2.63 5.74
CA LEU A 612 -15.25 -1.92 5.81
C LEU A 612 -15.14 -1.04 4.57
N LEU A 613 -14.71 0.21 4.76
CA LEU A 613 -14.39 1.13 3.67
C LEU A 613 -12.90 1.41 3.76
N ILE A 614 -12.12 0.75 2.91
CA ILE A 614 -10.67 0.92 2.82
C ILE A 614 -10.39 1.87 1.65
N PRO A 615 -9.49 2.86 1.78
CA PRO A 615 -9.13 3.74 0.66
C PRO A 615 -8.90 2.96 -0.63
N SER A 616 -9.42 3.46 -1.75
CA SER A 616 -9.47 2.71 -3.01
C SER A 616 -8.12 2.57 -3.72
N ASP A 617 -7.07 3.16 -3.18
CA ASP A 617 -5.67 3.18 -3.61
C ASP A 617 -4.77 2.24 -2.78
N LEU A 618 -5.38 1.41 -1.92
CA LEU A 618 -4.68 0.49 -1.04
C LEU A 618 -4.94 -0.97 -1.41
N SER A 619 -3.86 -1.66 -1.77
CA SER A 619 -3.81 -3.11 -1.95
C SER A 619 -2.78 -3.77 -1.02
N ALA A 620 -3.27 -4.60 -0.09
CA ALA A 620 -2.43 -5.38 0.84
C ALA A 620 -3.26 -6.46 1.56
N ASP A 621 -2.57 -7.28 2.37
CA ASP A 621 -3.19 -8.14 3.37
C ASP A 621 -3.32 -7.40 4.71
N TYR A 622 -4.55 -7.23 5.17
CA TYR A 622 -4.88 -6.63 6.47
C TYR A 622 -5.37 -7.70 7.44
N ALA A 623 -4.52 -8.03 8.43
CA ALA A 623 -4.89 -8.94 9.50
C ALA A 623 -5.76 -8.19 10.54
N LEU A 624 -7.07 -8.41 10.47
CA LEU A 624 -8.03 -7.77 11.36
C LEU A 624 -8.21 -8.59 12.64
N LYS A 625 -8.25 -7.88 13.77
CA LYS A 625 -8.67 -8.43 15.06
C LYS A 625 -9.95 -7.76 15.49
N ILE A 626 -10.93 -8.56 15.84
CA ILE A 626 -12.27 -8.13 16.23
C ILE A 626 -12.47 -8.52 17.69
N PHE A 627 -12.89 -7.57 18.52
CA PHE A 627 -13.13 -7.80 19.94
C PHE A 627 -14.55 -7.39 20.29
N ALA A 628 -15.35 -8.34 20.75
CA ALA A 628 -16.61 -8.05 21.41
C ALA A 628 -16.36 -8.02 22.92
N THR A 629 -16.64 -6.89 23.57
CA THR A 629 -16.41 -6.71 25.00
C THR A 629 -17.74 -6.42 25.68
N SER A 630 -18.12 -7.26 26.62
CA SER A 630 -19.21 -7.01 27.55
C SER A 630 -18.67 -6.34 28.80
N ARG A 631 -19.41 -5.39 29.35
CA ARG A 631 -19.02 -4.61 30.52
C ARG A 631 -20.15 -4.53 31.51
N TYR A 632 -19.79 -4.55 32.79
CA TYR A 632 -20.71 -4.31 33.88
C TYR A 632 -19.95 -3.74 35.07
N GLY A 633 -20.18 -2.45 35.35
CA GLY A 633 -19.44 -1.72 36.37
C GLY A 633 -17.94 -1.62 36.04
N GLY A 634 -17.07 -1.99 36.99
CA GLY A 634 -15.61 -1.99 36.81
C GLY A 634 -15.04 -3.27 36.19
N LEU A 635 -15.87 -4.20 35.72
CA LEU A 635 -15.45 -5.49 35.18
C LEU A 635 -15.82 -5.63 33.71
N SER A 636 -14.99 -6.36 32.95
CA SER A 636 -15.25 -6.70 31.54
C SER A 636 -15.06 -8.19 31.27
N SER A 637 -15.73 -8.69 30.23
CA SER A 637 -15.45 -9.98 29.62
C SER A 637 -15.43 -9.80 28.10
N ARG A 638 -14.61 -10.60 27.41
CA ARG A 638 -14.31 -10.35 26.01
C ARG A 638 -14.24 -11.65 25.23
N ALA A 639 -14.72 -11.60 23.99
CA ALA A 639 -14.46 -12.58 22.96
C ALA A 639 -13.71 -11.91 21.81
N SER A 640 -12.83 -12.67 21.18
CA SER A 640 -12.06 -12.22 20.02
C SER A 640 -12.32 -13.10 18.81
N GLU A 641 -12.15 -12.51 17.65
CA GLU A 641 -12.20 -13.18 16.36
C GLU A 641 -11.17 -12.53 15.43
N SER A 642 -10.70 -13.26 14.43
CA SER A 642 -9.73 -12.73 13.47
C SER A 642 -10.09 -13.08 12.03
N VAL A 643 -9.79 -12.15 11.13
CA VAL A 643 -10.02 -12.30 9.68
C VAL A 643 -8.90 -11.58 8.94
N THR A 644 -8.40 -12.18 7.87
CA THR A 644 -7.49 -11.48 6.95
C THR A 644 -8.30 -10.92 5.80
N VAL A 645 -8.16 -9.64 5.52
CA VAL A 645 -8.70 -9.02 4.30
C VAL A 645 -7.56 -8.87 3.32
N SER A 646 -7.59 -9.66 2.25
CA SER A 646 -6.60 -9.62 1.17
C SER A 646 -7.17 -8.80 0.02
N ILE A 647 -6.64 -7.60 -0.18
CA ILE A 647 -7.00 -6.74 -1.30
C ILE A 647 -5.95 -6.90 -2.40
N SER A 648 -6.36 -7.49 -3.52
CA SER A 648 -5.53 -7.61 -4.71
C SER A 648 -5.51 -6.29 -5.48
N ALA A 649 -4.32 -5.84 -5.87
CA ALA A 649 -4.10 -4.65 -6.70
C ALA A 649 -4.79 -4.77 -8.06
N ASN A 650 -5.20 -3.64 -8.65
CA ASN A 650 -5.81 -3.62 -9.97
C ASN A 650 -5.64 -2.25 -10.66
N ALA A 651 -5.27 -2.25 -11.93
CA ALA A 651 -5.04 -1.01 -12.66
C ALA A 651 -6.34 -0.25 -12.99
N ASP A 652 -6.40 1.01 -12.57
CA ASP A 652 -7.54 1.93 -12.70
C ASP A 652 -7.50 2.76 -13.99
N GLY A 653 -6.31 3.02 -14.52
CA GLY A 653 -6.11 3.81 -15.72
C GLY A 653 -5.91 5.31 -15.46
N LEU A 654 -6.15 6.10 -16.50
CA LEU A 654 -5.97 7.55 -16.48
C LEU A 654 -7.33 8.27 -16.49
N LEU A 655 -7.49 9.29 -15.66
CA LEU A 655 -8.64 10.20 -15.67
C LEU A 655 -8.37 11.39 -16.60
N VAL A 656 -8.74 11.26 -17.87
CA VAL A 656 -8.60 12.32 -18.87
C VAL A 656 -9.98 12.72 -19.40
N SER A 657 -10.40 13.97 -19.16
CA SER A 657 -11.70 14.44 -19.64
C SER A 657 -11.70 14.65 -21.15
N PRO A 658 -12.77 14.28 -21.87
CA PRO A 658 -12.94 14.63 -23.28
C PRO A 658 -12.90 16.14 -23.50
N GLY A 659 -12.35 16.58 -24.64
CA GLY A 659 -12.32 18.01 -25.01
C GLY A 659 -10.99 18.66 -24.64
N SER A 660 -11.01 19.71 -23.80
CA SER A 660 -9.85 20.58 -23.56
C SER A 660 -8.63 19.85 -22.99
N GLU A 661 -8.82 18.98 -22.00
CA GLU A 661 -7.73 18.24 -21.37
C GLU A 661 -7.08 17.24 -22.35
N PHE A 662 -7.91 16.45 -23.04
CA PHE A 662 -7.45 15.54 -24.09
C PHE A 662 -6.70 16.30 -25.19
N ASN A 663 -7.23 17.43 -25.66
CA ASN A 663 -6.61 18.24 -26.72
C ASN A 663 -5.27 18.83 -26.27
N ALA A 664 -5.14 19.26 -25.01
CA ALA A 664 -3.89 19.78 -24.47
C ALA A 664 -2.80 18.69 -24.43
N ILE A 665 -3.14 17.48 -23.97
CA ILE A 665 -2.22 16.34 -23.98
C ILE A 665 -1.91 15.93 -25.42
N ASN A 666 -2.89 15.92 -26.32
CA ASN A 666 -2.68 15.59 -27.73
C ASN A 666 -1.72 16.56 -28.42
N ALA A 667 -1.76 17.85 -28.08
CA ALA A 667 -0.79 18.83 -28.60
C ALA A 667 0.64 18.55 -28.11
N LEU A 668 0.80 18.14 -26.85
CA LEU A 668 2.11 17.70 -26.33
C LEU A 668 2.59 16.44 -27.06
N VAL A 669 1.69 15.48 -27.30
CA VAL A 669 1.99 14.26 -28.05
C VAL A 669 2.43 14.58 -29.48
N ASP A 670 1.72 15.45 -30.20
CA ASP A 670 2.07 15.86 -31.56
C ASP A 670 3.46 16.51 -31.61
N ASN A 671 3.78 17.36 -30.62
CA ASN A 671 5.11 17.97 -30.49
C ASN A 671 6.24 16.97 -30.15
N THR A 672 5.92 15.79 -29.57
CA THR A 672 6.94 14.77 -29.28
C THR A 672 7.49 14.12 -30.55
N VAL A 673 6.75 14.14 -31.65
CA VAL A 673 7.19 13.63 -32.94
C VAL A 673 7.80 14.79 -33.74
N PRO A 674 8.99 14.62 -34.36
CA PRO A 674 9.55 15.64 -35.22
C PRO A 674 8.60 16.03 -36.36
N ALA A 675 8.52 17.31 -36.68
CA ALA A 675 7.67 17.81 -37.77
C ALA A 675 8.10 17.28 -39.16
N ALA A 676 9.39 16.93 -39.31
CA ALA A 676 9.96 16.40 -40.54
C ALA A 676 10.97 15.27 -40.28
N GLY A 677 11.00 14.31 -41.19
CA GLY A 677 11.98 13.25 -41.29
C GLY A 677 12.41 13.04 -42.75
N VAL A 678 13.36 12.14 -42.95
CA VAL A 678 13.85 11.74 -44.27
C VAL A 678 13.62 10.24 -44.38
N GLU A 679 13.22 9.76 -45.56
CA GLU A 679 13.09 8.32 -45.78
C GLU A 679 14.44 7.59 -45.58
N ASP A 680 14.35 6.27 -45.39
CA ASP A 680 15.47 5.38 -45.02
C ASP A 680 16.25 5.73 -43.73
N THR A 681 15.90 6.83 -43.07
CA THR A 681 16.67 7.35 -41.95
C THR A 681 15.87 7.24 -40.66
N ALA A 682 16.47 6.61 -39.64
CA ALA A 682 15.85 6.53 -38.33
C ALA A 682 15.77 7.91 -37.66
N PHE A 683 14.61 8.26 -37.11
CA PHE A 683 14.41 9.46 -36.29
C PHE A 683 14.04 9.10 -34.84
N GLY A 684 14.33 10.01 -33.91
CA GLY A 684 13.96 9.90 -32.50
C GLY A 684 12.86 10.90 -32.12
N LEU A 685 12.28 10.72 -30.94
CA LEU A 685 11.32 11.66 -30.36
C LEU A 685 12.02 12.89 -29.76
N VAL A 686 11.29 14.02 -29.66
CA VAL A 686 11.79 15.30 -29.16
C VAL A 686 11.86 15.31 -27.64
N ALA A 687 13.08 15.28 -27.08
CA ALA A 687 13.33 15.02 -25.66
C ALA A 687 12.61 15.96 -24.66
N ASN A 688 12.55 17.28 -24.95
CA ASN A 688 11.89 18.24 -24.06
C ASN A 688 10.37 18.04 -24.00
N GLU A 689 9.76 17.70 -25.13
CA GLU A 689 8.33 17.48 -25.27
C GLU A 689 7.91 16.15 -24.63
N ILE A 690 8.77 15.11 -24.68
CA ILE A 690 8.57 13.84 -23.96
C ILE A 690 8.37 14.10 -22.46
N ASN A 691 9.21 14.92 -21.83
CA ASN A 691 9.11 15.20 -20.40
C ASN A 691 7.80 15.93 -20.05
N ALA A 692 7.37 16.88 -20.88
CA ALA A 692 6.11 17.59 -20.71
C ALA A 692 4.90 16.66 -20.84
N MET A 693 4.90 15.81 -21.88
CA MET A 693 3.86 14.80 -22.11
C MET A 693 3.78 13.79 -20.95
N VAL A 694 4.91 13.21 -20.53
CA VAL A 694 4.94 12.24 -19.43
C VAL A 694 4.47 12.88 -18.13
N SER A 695 4.90 14.10 -17.82
CA SER A 695 4.45 14.83 -16.61
C SER A 695 2.95 15.09 -16.63
N ALA A 696 2.40 15.48 -17.80
CA ALA A 696 0.96 15.67 -17.96
C ALA A 696 0.19 14.37 -17.71
N LEU A 697 0.66 13.23 -18.24
CA LEU A 697 0.05 11.91 -18.01
C LEU A 697 0.18 11.45 -16.55
N THR A 698 1.33 11.67 -15.90
CA THR A 698 1.56 11.30 -14.49
C THR A 698 0.55 11.97 -13.55
N SER A 699 0.18 13.22 -13.84
CA SER A 699 -0.82 13.97 -13.07
C SER A 699 -2.26 13.46 -13.23
N LYS A 700 -2.50 12.55 -14.17
CA LYS A 700 -3.81 12.00 -14.52
C LYS A 700 -3.99 10.54 -14.10
N ARG A 701 -3.02 9.96 -13.39
CA ARG A 701 -3.18 8.64 -12.76
C ARG A 701 -4.28 8.69 -11.72
N ILE A 702 -5.13 7.67 -11.71
CA ILE A 702 -6.21 7.55 -10.72
C ILE A 702 -5.61 7.07 -9.39
N ASP A 703 -4.71 6.09 -9.43
CA ASP A 703 -3.84 5.73 -8.31
C ASP A 703 -2.41 6.25 -8.57
N SER A 704 -1.97 7.20 -7.75
CA SER A 704 -0.64 7.80 -7.89
C SER A 704 0.46 7.05 -7.14
N ASP A 705 0.08 6.19 -6.19
CA ASP A 705 0.95 5.64 -5.16
C ASP A 705 1.49 4.26 -5.56
N SER A 706 0.69 3.46 -6.27
CA SER A 706 1.09 2.11 -6.70
C SER A 706 1.24 1.93 -8.22
N GLU A 707 0.40 2.58 -9.03
CA GLU A 707 0.43 2.41 -10.49
C GLU A 707 1.59 3.14 -11.20
N LYS A 708 2.08 2.54 -12.29
CA LYS A 708 3.07 3.13 -13.21
C LYS A 708 2.50 3.40 -14.60
N LEU A 709 3.10 4.34 -15.33
CA LEU A 709 2.67 4.67 -16.70
C LEU A 709 3.20 3.67 -17.74
N GLY A 710 2.39 3.41 -18.76
CA GLY A 710 2.79 2.72 -19.97
C GLY A 710 2.14 3.30 -21.21
N LEU A 711 2.78 3.12 -22.36
CA LEU A 711 2.31 3.59 -23.66
C LEU A 711 2.26 2.43 -24.65
N ARG A 712 1.27 2.45 -25.55
CA ARG A 712 1.24 1.65 -26.78
C ARG A 712 1.30 2.59 -27.97
N ILE A 713 2.34 2.48 -28.78
CA ILE A 713 2.56 3.26 -30.00
C ILE A 713 2.28 2.34 -31.18
N GLU A 714 1.32 2.72 -32.02
CA GLU A 714 1.00 2.05 -33.28
C GLU A 714 1.62 2.85 -34.42
N LEU A 715 2.48 2.17 -35.19
CA LEU A 715 3.20 2.77 -36.29
C LEU A 715 2.45 2.58 -37.62
N PRO A 716 2.65 3.50 -38.59
CA PRO A 716 2.21 3.29 -39.97
C PRO A 716 2.73 1.96 -40.53
N THR A 717 1.98 1.37 -41.47
CA THR A 717 2.38 0.12 -42.12
C THR A 717 3.76 0.26 -42.79
N GLY A 718 4.65 -0.70 -42.54
CA GLY A 718 6.01 -0.73 -43.10
C GLY A 718 7.06 0.09 -42.35
N PHE A 719 6.68 0.88 -41.34
CA PHE A 719 7.63 1.51 -40.42
C PHE A 719 8.22 0.46 -39.47
N ASN A 720 9.49 0.65 -39.10
CA ASN A 720 10.20 -0.22 -38.16
C ASN A 720 10.60 0.56 -36.90
N VAL A 721 10.84 -0.18 -35.81
CA VAL A 721 11.27 0.37 -34.53
C VAL A 721 12.60 -0.26 -34.08
N SER A 722 13.48 0.55 -33.52
CA SER A 722 14.72 0.11 -32.88
C SER A 722 14.98 0.90 -31.59
N PHE A 723 15.94 0.44 -30.78
CA PHE A 723 16.25 1.03 -29.48
C PHE A 723 17.74 1.27 -29.34
N THR A 724 18.12 2.48 -28.91
CA THR A 724 19.53 2.81 -28.62
C THR A 724 19.99 2.25 -27.27
N ASN A 725 19.05 1.84 -26.41
CA ASN A 725 19.31 1.22 -25.11
C ASN A 725 18.55 -0.12 -24.99
N PRO A 726 19.24 -1.27 -24.93
CA PRO A 726 18.58 -2.58 -24.84
C PRO A 726 17.96 -2.86 -23.47
N ALA A 727 18.22 -2.04 -22.44
CA ALA A 727 17.64 -2.21 -21.10
C ALA A 727 16.19 -1.72 -20.97
N VAL A 728 15.64 -1.09 -22.01
CA VAL A 728 14.25 -0.60 -22.02
C VAL A 728 13.28 -1.78 -21.99
N LYS A 729 12.36 -1.77 -21.01
CA LYS A 729 11.27 -2.75 -20.94
C LYS A 729 10.24 -2.41 -22.00
N GLN A 730 10.10 -3.30 -22.97
CA GLN A 730 9.27 -3.07 -24.15
C GLN A 730 8.68 -4.38 -24.69
N GLN A 731 7.58 -4.27 -25.42
CA GLN A 731 7.00 -5.36 -26.19
C GLN A 731 6.71 -4.90 -27.61
N THR A 732 7.39 -5.47 -28.60
CA THR A 732 7.12 -5.24 -30.04
C THR A 732 6.24 -6.36 -30.58
N ILE A 733 5.13 -5.99 -31.21
CA ILE A 733 4.22 -6.91 -31.90
C ILE A 733 4.17 -6.46 -33.36
N THR A 734 4.52 -7.37 -34.28
CA THR A 734 4.32 -7.16 -35.73
C THR A 734 3.09 -7.95 -36.16
N ALA A 735 2.06 -7.24 -36.61
CA ALA A 735 0.84 -7.83 -37.12
C ALA A 735 1.07 -8.40 -38.54
N SER A 736 0.21 -9.32 -38.97
CA SER A 736 0.30 -9.99 -40.28
C SER A 736 0.15 -9.05 -41.47
N ASP A 737 -0.40 -7.85 -41.25
CA ASP A 737 -0.54 -6.77 -42.24
C ASP A 737 0.71 -5.85 -42.32
N GLY A 738 1.77 -6.16 -41.57
CA GLY A 738 3.00 -5.38 -41.54
C GLY A 738 2.94 -4.13 -40.64
N LYS A 739 1.89 -3.96 -39.82
CA LYS A 739 1.87 -2.92 -38.79
C LYS A 739 2.69 -3.34 -37.58
N VAL A 740 3.49 -2.41 -37.08
CA VAL A 740 4.29 -2.58 -35.87
C VAL A 740 3.64 -1.82 -34.72
N THR A 741 3.37 -2.52 -33.63
CA THR A 741 2.96 -1.93 -32.36
C THR A 741 4.08 -2.11 -31.35
N VAL A 742 4.45 -1.03 -30.67
CA VAL A 742 5.44 -1.06 -29.59
C VAL A 742 4.80 -0.60 -28.29
N GLN A 743 4.95 -1.40 -27.24
CA GLN A 743 4.56 -1.01 -25.89
C GLN A 743 5.80 -0.66 -25.07
N LEU A 744 5.74 0.44 -24.33
CA LEU A 744 6.82 0.99 -23.51
C LEU A 744 6.30 1.20 -22.09
N TYR A 745 7.09 0.78 -21.10
CA TYR A 745 6.67 0.82 -19.70
C TYR A 745 7.70 1.51 -18.84
N GLU A 746 7.23 2.19 -17.80
CA GLU A 746 8.08 2.61 -16.70
C GLU A 746 8.50 1.40 -15.85
N SER A 747 9.79 1.31 -15.48
CA SER A 747 10.31 0.20 -14.68
C SER A 747 11.22 0.67 -13.57
N ASP A 748 11.64 -0.24 -12.68
CA ASP A 748 12.59 0.10 -11.62
C ASP A 748 13.93 0.54 -12.20
N GLY A 749 14.27 1.81 -11.98
CA GLY A 749 15.50 2.44 -12.49
C GLY A 749 15.44 3.01 -13.92
N VAL A 750 14.31 2.89 -14.64
CA VAL A 750 14.14 3.51 -15.97
C VAL A 750 12.76 4.18 -16.05
N SER A 751 12.74 5.51 -16.15
CA SER A 751 11.51 6.26 -16.32
C SER A 751 10.92 6.06 -17.72
N LEU A 752 9.60 6.24 -17.87
CA LEU A 752 8.95 6.22 -19.18
C LEU A 752 9.58 7.24 -20.15
N ALA A 753 9.98 8.41 -19.65
CA ALA A 753 10.67 9.41 -20.45
C ALA A 753 12.03 8.92 -20.99
N ALA A 754 12.82 8.20 -20.18
CA ALA A 754 14.07 7.61 -20.62
C ALA A 754 13.86 6.49 -21.65
N ALA A 755 12.81 5.66 -21.47
CA ALA A 755 12.41 4.66 -22.45
C ALA A 755 12.03 5.28 -23.80
N LEU A 756 11.24 6.36 -23.79
CA LEU A 756 10.86 7.11 -24.98
C LEU A 756 12.03 7.82 -25.66
N GLN A 757 13.02 8.30 -24.91
CA GLN A 757 14.23 8.90 -25.50
C GLN A 757 15.12 7.88 -26.23
N ALA A 758 15.01 6.60 -25.89
CA ALA A 758 15.77 5.51 -26.51
C ALA A 758 15.13 4.94 -27.77
N VAL A 759 13.84 5.19 -28.03
CA VAL A 759 13.14 4.66 -29.20
C VAL A 759 13.55 5.38 -30.49
N ARG A 760 13.71 4.63 -31.57
CA ARG A 760 13.98 5.14 -32.92
C ARG A 760 13.00 4.52 -33.88
N PHE A 761 12.42 5.34 -34.75
CA PHE A 761 11.51 4.91 -35.79
C PHE A 761 12.18 5.10 -37.15
N THR A 762 12.15 4.06 -37.97
CA THR A 762 12.63 4.12 -39.35
C THR A 762 11.41 4.06 -40.25
N PRO A 763 11.18 5.09 -41.10
CA PRO A 763 10.15 5.02 -42.14
C PRO A 763 10.35 3.78 -43.02
N LYS A 764 9.28 3.36 -43.71
CA LYS A 764 9.45 2.43 -44.82
C LYS A 764 10.41 3.08 -45.84
N GLY A 765 11.28 2.28 -46.46
CA GLY A 765 12.36 2.82 -47.29
C GLY A 765 11.90 3.69 -48.46
N ASP A 766 10.78 3.31 -49.07
CA ASP A 766 10.15 4.03 -50.18
C ASP A 766 8.81 4.64 -49.72
N PHE A 767 8.86 5.52 -48.71
CA PHE A 767 7.69 6.27 -48.26
C PHE A 767 8.01 7.74 -48.12
N SER A 768 7.36 8.55 -48.95
CA SER A 768 7.34 10.00 -48.80
C SER A 768 5.92 10.53 -48.51
N GLY A 769 5.83 11.70 -47.87
CA GLY A 769 4.55 12.33 -47.52
C GLY A 769 4.24 12.33 -46.03
N THR A 770 2.96 12.45 -45.66
CA THR A 770 2.55 12.60 -44.25
C THR A 770 2.12 11.26 -43.64
N ALA A 771 2.75 10.88 -42.54
CA ALA A 771 2.40 9.71 -41.75
C ALA A 771 1.81 10.11 -40.40
N SER A 772 0.87 9.32 -39.88
CA SER A 772 0.27 9.50 -38.56
C SER A 772 0.67 8.36 -37.61
N ILE A 773 1.16 8.72 -36.44
CA ILE A 773 1.52 7.80 -35.35
C ILE A 773 0.43 7.89 -34.29
N GLN A 774 -0.11 6.75 -33.87
CA GLN A 774 -1.15 6.68 -32.84
C GLN A 774 -0.53 6.24 -31.51
N ILE A 775 -0.81 6.97 -30.43
CA ILE A 775 -0.24 6.72 -29.10
C ILE A 775 -1.38 6.55 -28.09
N PHE A 776 -1.49 5.36 -27.51
CA PHE A 776 -2.41 5.06 -26.42
C PHE A 776 -1.65 5.13 -25.11
N ALA A 777 -2.11 5.94 -24.16
CA ALA A 777 -1.54 6.01 -22.82
C ALA A 777 -2.39 5.22 -21.82
N GLY A 778 -1.76 4.68 -20.77
CA GLY A 778 -2.42 3.94 -19.72
C GLY A 778 -1.55 3.74 -18.48
N THR A 779 -2.09 3.02 -17.51
CA THR A 779 -1.39 2.63 -16.28
C THR A 779 -1.39 1.12 -16.09
N PHE A 780 -0.49 0.62 -15.26
CA PHE A 780 -0.44 -0.78 -14.85
C PHE A 780 0.13 -0.93 -13.45
N GLU A 781 -0.16 -2.08 -12.84
CA GLU A 781 0.36 -2.49 -11.54
C GLU A 781 1.77 -3.12 -11.65
N PRO A 782 2.84 -2.45 -11.16
CA PRO A 782 4.19 -3.01 -11.23
C PRO A 782 4.35 -4.28 -10.40
N SER A 783 3.56 -4.44 -9.33
CA SER A 783 3.55 -5.63 -8.46
C SER A 783 3.03 -6.89 -9.17
N LEU A 784 2.20 -6.71 -10.21
CA LEU A 784 1.61 -7.78 -11.02
C LEU A 784 2.37 -8.01 -12.34
N ALA A 785 3.32 -7.14 -12.67
CA ALA A 785 4.10 -7.20 -13.90
C ALA A 785 5.18 -8.29 -13.82
N ILE A 786 5.35 -9.06 -14.90
CA ILE A 786 6.37 -10.10 -14.99
C ILE A 786 7.63 -9.47 -15.56
N ASN A 787 8.71 -9.42 -14.77
CA ASN A 787 9.98 -8.78 -15.14
C ASN A 787 9.84 -7.30 -15.55
N GLY A 788 8.86 -6.60 -14.97
CA GLY A 788 8.52 -5.21 -15.29
C GLY A 788 7.72 -5.03 -16.59
N ILE A 789 7.13 -6.11 -17.12
CA ILE A 789 6.25 -6.08 -18.31
C ILE A 789 4.83 -6.46 -17.88
N PRO A 790 3.81 -5.63 -18.16
CA PRO A 790 2.41 -5.96 -17.94
C PRO A 790 1.99 -7.27 -18.62
N THR A 791 1.07 -7.99 -17.99
CA THR A 791 0.47 -9.20 -18.57
C THR A 791 -0.43 -8.87 -19.77
N ALA A 792 -0.65 -9.84 -20.66
CA ALA A 792 -1.48 -9.63 -21.84
C ALA A 792 -2.97 -9.41 -21.52
N THR A 793 -3.47 -10.00 -20.43
CA THR A 793 -4.87 -9.96 -20.01
C THR A 793 -4.97 -10.09 -18.49
N GLY A 794 -6.02 -9.53 -17.90
CA GLY A 794 -6.30 -9.62 -16.46
C GLY A 794 -5.84 -8.38 -15.68
N PRO A 795 -5.81 -8.45 -14.33
CA PRO A 795 -5.54 -7.30 -13.47
C PRO A 795 -4.15 -6.67 -13.66
N GLY A 796 -3.16 -7.46 -14.09
CA GLY A 796 -1.81 -6.97 -14.37
C GLY A 796 -1.62 -6.46 -15.80
N ALA A 797 -2.68 -6.25 -16.58
CA ALA A 797 -2.59 -5.77 -17.97
C ALA A 797 -2.55 -4.24 -18.03
N LEU A 798 -1.91 -3.69 -19.07
CA LEU A 798 -1.86 -2.25 -19.30
C LEU A 798 -3.26 -1.71 -19.60
N LYS A 799 -3.79 -0.86 -18.72
CA LYS A 799 -5.11 -0.23 -18.83
C LYS A 799 -5.03 1.02 -19.69
N LEU A 800 -5.26 0.86 -20.99
CA LEU A 800 -5.18 1.95 -21.98
C LEU A 800 -6.43 2.85 -21.99
N LEU A 801 -6.22 4.14 -22.27
CA LEU A 801 -7.27 5.06 -22.70
C LEU A 801 -7.96 4.53 -23.97
N ALA A 802 -9.27 4.74 -24.06
CA ALA A 802 -10.07 4.27 -25.19
C ALA A 802 -9.72 4.97 -26.50
N ASN A 803 -9.40 6.27 -26.45
CA ASN A 803 -9.05 7.07 -27.61
C ASN A 803 -7.53 7.31 -27.67
N PRO A 804 -6.87 7.03 -28.81
CA PRO A 804 -5.45 7.35 -28.98
C PRO A 804 -5.22 8.84 -29.22
N PHE A 805 -4.05 9.29 -28.83
CA PHE A 805 -3.48 10.54 -29.31
C PHE A 805 -2.88 10.35 -30.70
N SER A 806 -2.90 11.38 -31.52
CA SER A 806 -2.39 11.36 -32.89
C SER A 806 -1.28 12.38 -33.05
N ALA A 807 -0.15 11.94 -33.61
CA ALA A 807 0.96 12.80 -34.01
C ALA A 807 1.24 12.64 -35.51
N SER A 808 1.64 13.71 -36.19
CA SER A 808 1.94 13.69 -37.63
C SER A 808 3.40 14.00 -37.94
N ILE A 809 3.98 13.29 -38.91
CA ILE A 809 5.33 13.56 -39.43
C ILE A 809 5.31 13.67 -40.96
N ARG A 810 6.05 14.64 -41.51
CA ARG A 810 6.32 14.72 -42.95
C ARG A 810 7.64 14.03 -43.28
N ILE A 811 7.62 13.03 -44.13
CA ILE A 811 8.81 12.34 -44.62
C ILE A 811 9.18 12.92 -45.99
N ALA A 812 10.41 13.42 -46.09
CA ALA A 812 10.99 13.91 -47.33
C ALA A 812 11.55 12.75 -48.16
N PRO A 813 11.34 12.74 -49.49
CA PRO A 813 11.92 11.74 -50.39
C PRO A 813 13.44 11.92 -50.54
N VAL A 814 14.12 10.87 -50.97
CA VAL A 814 15.54 10.75 -51.28
C VAL A 814 15.67 9.98 -52.60
N SER A 815 16.29 10.61 -53.60
CA SER A 815 16.42 9.95 -54.90
C SER A 815 17.26 8.67 -54.88
N ASP A 816 16.65 7.58 -55.36
CA ASP A 816 17.16 6.22 -55.47
C ASP A 816 18.03 5.99 -56.72
N LEU A 817 18.68 4.83 -56.81
CA LEU A 817 19.53 4.45 -57.94
C LEU A 817 18.70 3.83 -59.09
N PRO A 818 18.54 4.49 -60.26
CA PRO A 818 17.67 3.97 -61.31
C PRO A 818 18.35 2.88 -62.16
N VAL A 819 17.53 2.00 -62.74
CA VAL A 819 17.97 0.90 -63.62
C VAL A 819 17.31 1.00 -64.99
N LEU A 820 18.12 0.95 -66.06
CA LEU A 820 17.66 0.95 -67.46
C LEU A 820 17.48 -0.49 -67.95
N GLU A 821 16.27 -0.86 -68.35
CA GLU A 821 16.04 -2.09 -69.11
C GLU A 821 16.68 -1.99 -70.50
N ALA A 822 17.02 -3.14 -71.10
CA ALA A 822 17.66 -3.18 -72.42
C ALA A 822 16.84 -2.38 -73.45
N PRO A 823 17.40 -1.31 -74.05
CA PRO A 823 16.66 -0.46 -74.97
C PRO A 823 16.38 -1.21 -76.28
N THR A 824 15.22 -0.94 -76.88
CA THR A 824 14.79 -1.57 -78.14
C THR A 824 14.59 -0.53 -79.24
N ILE A 825 14.80 -0.94 -80.48
CA ILE A 825 14.53 -0.12 -81.68
C ILE A 825 13.25 -0.59 -82.37
N VAL A 826 12.38 0.35 -82.67
CA VAL A 826 11.11 0.13 -83.35
C VAL A 826 10.90 1.16 -84.45
N LEU A 827 9.93 0.92 -85.33
CA LEU A 827 9.40 1.93 -86.23
C LEU A 827 8.41 2.84 -85.50
N LYS A 828 8.00 3.93 -86.16
CA LYS A 828 7.09 4.93 -85.59
C LYS A 828 5.74 4.36 -85.13
N ASP A 829 5.27 3.28 -85.75
CA ASP A 829 4.04 2.57 -85.36
C ASP A 829 4.26 1.57 -84.21
N GLY A 830 5.48 1.47 -83.69
CA GLY A 830 5.86 0.61 -82.56
C GLY A 830 6.26 -0.80 -82.94
N THR A 831 6.27 -1.17 -84.22
CA THR A 831 6.73 -2.48 -84.70
C THR A 831 8.24 -2.65 -84.55
N PRO A 832 8.77 -3.86 -84.23
CA PRO A 832 10.21 -4.10 -84.16
C PRO A 832 10.90 -3.67 -85.44
N TRP A 833 12.00 -2.92 -85.31
CA TRP A 833 12.73 -2.46 -86.48
C TRP A 833 13.24 -3.67 -87.30
N SER A 834 13.04 -3.62 -88.62
CA SER A 834 13.69 -4.54 -89.56
C SER A 834 13.95 -3.82 -90.89
N GLN A 835 14.92 -4.31 -91.64
CA GLN A 835 15.34 -3.75 -92.92
C GLN A 835 14.29 -3.92 -94.04
N ASP A 836 13.35 -4.86 -93.88
CA ASP A 836 12.35 -5.20 -94.91
C ASP A 836 11.07 -4.35 -94.81
N HIS A 837 10.95 -3.50 -93.78
CA HIS A 837 9.79 -2.64 -93.61
C HIS A 837 9.85 -1.41 -94.54
N SER A 838 8.71 -0.91 -95.02
CA SER A 838 8.67 0.26 -95.92
C SER A 838 8.83 1.61 -95.23
N ASN A 839 8.71 1.67 -93.90
CA ASN A 839 8.51 2.92 -93.15
C ASN A 839 9.74 3.42 -92.38
N TYR A 840 10.90 2.76 -92.54
CA TYR A 840 12.18 3.19 -91.94
C TYR A 840 12.82 4.38 -92.67
N LYS A 841 12.34 4.72 -93.89
CA LYS A 841 12.75 5.90 -94.67
C LYS A 841 11.59 6.91 -94.74
N LEU A 842 11.92 8.17 -94.57
CA LEU A 842 11.03 9.30 -94.82
C LEU A 842 10.89 9.57 -96.32
N ALA A 843 9.83 10.27 -96.72
CA ALA A 843 9.56 10.63 -98.11
C ALA A 843 10.69 11.47 -98.75
N ASP A 844 11.49 12.16 -97.93
CA ASP A 844 12.67 12.94 -98.34
C ASP A 844 13.97 12.11 -98.38
N GLY A 845 13.89 10.80 -98.16
CA GLY A 845 15.01 9.86 -98.20
C GLY A 845 15.78 9.72 -96.88
N ARG A 846 15.48 10.52 -95.84
CA ARG A 846 16.12 10.37 -94.51
C ARG A 846 15.69 9.09 -93.81
N TYR A 847 16.52 8.56 -92.93
CA TYR A 847 16.17 7.38 -92.13
C TYR A 847 15.50 7.79 -90.82
N ARG A 848 14.50 7.05 -90.37
CA ARG A 848 13.84 7.19 -89.06
C ARG A 848 13.81 5.84 -88.33
N THR A 849 14.26 5.85 -87.08
CA THR A 849 13.97 4.78 -86.10
C THR A 849 13.48 5.41 -84.81
N SER A 850 12.70 4.70 -84.01
CA SER A 850 12.35 5.14 -82.66
C SER A 850 13.08 4.27 -81.64
N ILE A 851 13.62 4.90 -80.60
CA ILE A 851 14.21 4.22 -79.45
C ILE A 851 13.14 4.13 -78.37
N LYS A 852 12.87 2.90 -77.90
CA LYS A 852 12.05 2.65 -76.72
C LYS A 852 12.94 2.28 -75.54
N THR A 853 12.76 2.98 -74.44
CA THR A 853 13.49 2.76 -73.19
C THR A 853 12.51 2.61 -72.04
N LYS A 854 12.85 1.77 -71.06
CA LYS A 854 12.14 1.68 -69.80
C LYS A 854 13.14 1.82 -68.66
N VAL A 855 12.93 2.84 -67.83
CA VAL A 855 13.72 3.06 -66.62
C VAL A 855 12.84 2.66 -65.44
N ASN A 856 13.37 1.78 -64.59
CA ASN A 856 12.73 1.41 -63.33
C ASN A 856 13.47 2.11 -62.18
N SER A 857 12.71 2.62 -61.22
CA SER A 857 13.21 2.94 -59.88
C SER A 857 12.74 1.88 -58.88
N SER A 858 13.46 1.76 -57.75
CA SER A 858 13.00 1.01 -56.57
C SER A 858 11.83 1.71 -55.88
N ASP A 859 11.69 3.03 -56.06
CA ASP A 859 10.55 3.78 -55.58
C ASP A 859 9.27 3.40 -56.35
N VAL A 860 8.28 2.90 -55.61
CA VAL A 860 6.98 2.44 -56.11
C VAL A 860 5.84 3.41 -55.78
N ASP A 861 6.07 4.44 -54.96
CA ASP A 861 5.03 5.37 -54.50
C ASP A 861 4.81 6.55 -55.47
N GLY A 862 5.72 6.72 -56.45
CA GLY A 862 5.66 7.74 -57.50
C GLY A 862 6.32 9.05 -57.10
N SER A 863 7.10 9.07 -56.01
CA SER A 863 7.84 10.23 -55.56
C SER A 863 9.10 10.53 -56.37
N GLU A 864 9.51 9.65 -57.28
CA GLU A 864 10.57 9.88 -58.26
C GLU A 864 10.09 9.98 -59.73
N ASN A 865 10.70 10.92 -60.46
CA ASN A 865 10.64 10.98 -61.92
C ASN A 865 11.90 10.36 -62.53
N VAL A 866 11.72 9.45 -63.50
CA VAL A 866 12.81 8.75 -64.17
C VAL A 866 13.04 9.26 -65.60
N TYR A 867 14.31 9.41 -65.95
CA TYR A 867 14.79 9.93 -67.21
C TYR A 867 15.77 9.00 -67.89
N VAL A 868 15.90 9.15 -69.20
CA VAL A 868 17.00 8.58 -69.98
C VAL A 868 17.84 9.69 -70.57
N ASP A 869 19.15 9.62 -70.35
CA ASP A 869 20.13 10.51 -70.97
C ASP A 869 20.70 9.81 -72.22
N ILE A 870 20.67 10.48 -73.38
CA ILE A 870 21.21 9.99 -74.66
C ILE A 870 22.41 10.86 -75.07
N ARG A 871 23.56 10.25 -75.36
CA ARG A 871 24.79 11.00 -75.66
C ARG A 871 24.66 11.72 -77.01
N LYS A 872 24.91 13.05 -77.02
CA LYS A 872 24.76 13.92 -78.20
C LYS A 872 25.85 13.68 -79.25
N ALA A 873 27.06 13.31 -78.82
CA ALA A 873 28.25 13.29 -79.70
C ALA A 873 28.09 12.37 -80.92
N GLU A 874 27.61 11.14 -80.71
CA GLU A 874 27.47 10.14 -81.78
C GLU A 874 26.32 10.49 -82.75
N LEU A 875 25.27 11.16 -82.26
CA LEU A 875 24.18 11.69 -83.09
C LEU A 875 24.69 12.81 -84.00
N SER A 876 25.42 13.77 -83.43
CA SER A 876 25.98 14.91 -84.17
C SER A 876 27.03 14.49 -85.19
N GLU A 877 27.85 13.46 -84.90
CA GLU A 877 28.83 12.90 -85.83
C GLU A 877 28.15 12.30 -87.09
N ALA A 878 27.00 11.67 -86.89
CA ALA A 878 26.20 11.10 -87.98
C ALA A 878 25.23 12.10 -88.66
N GLY A 879 25.19 13.36 -88.20
CA GLY A 879 24.21 14.35 -88.65
C GLY A 879 22.76 14.00 -88.29
N ALA A 880 22.57 13.13 -87.30
CA ALA A 880 21.26 12.70 -86.83
C ALA A 880 20.71 13.66 -85.77
N VAL A 881 19.38 13.79 -85.73
CA VAL A 881 18.67 14.61 -84.74
C VAL A 881 17.64 13.76 -83.99
N LEU A 882 17.33 14.18 -82.76
CA LEU A 882 16.25 13.59 -81.98
C LEU A 882 14.95 14.37 -82.22
N ASP A 883 13.85 13.65 -82.39
CA ASP A 883 12.49 14.18 -82.53
C ASP A 883 11.59 13.44 -81.53
N VAL A 884 10.91 14.20 -80.67
CA VAL A 884 9.96 13.68 -79.65
C VAL A 884 8.50 13.95 -80.02
N GLY A 885 8.23 14.24 -81.30
CA GLY A 885 6.86 14.36 -81.81
C GLY A 885 6.10 15.58 -81.27
N GLY A 886 6.79 16.71 -81.10
CA GLY A 886 6.20 17.98 -80.66
C GLY A 886 6.11 18.19 -79.15
N LYS A 887 6.65 17.29 -78.34
CA LYS A 887 6.81 17.48 -76.88
C LYS A 887 8.04 18.33 -76.59
N THR A 888 7.98 19.24 -75.60
CA THR A 888 9.09 20.15 -75.23
C THR A 888 10.11 19.52 -74.27
N GLU A 889 10.22 18.19 -74.24
CA GLU A 889 10.78 17.40 -73.12
C GLU A 889 12.23 16.94 -73.32
N ILE A 890 12.95 17.50 -74.31
CA ILE A 890 14.40 17.30 -74.48
C ILE A 890 15.14 18.52 -73.95
N ILE A 891 16.08 18.32 -73.03
CA ILE A 891 17.05 19.35 -72.65
C ILE A 891 18.48 18.84 -72.78
N GLN A 892 19.40 19.75 -73.12
CA GLN A 892 20.83 19.45 -73.12
C GLN A 892 21.39 19.61 -71.70
N ILE A 893 22.06 18.58 -71.22
CA ILE A 893 22.82 18.59 -69.97
C ILE A 893 24.29 18.29 -70.25
N LYS A 894 25.17 18.83 -69.41
CA LYS A 894 26.63 18.70 -69.54
C LYS A 894 27.19 17.96 -68.35
N GLN A 895 28.16 17.09 -68.61
CA GLN A 895 28.92 16.41 -67.58
C GLN A 895 30.40 16.39 -67.90
N SER A 896 31.22 16.83 -66.95
CA SER A 896 32.67 16.71 -67.03
C SER A 896 33.10 15.27 -66.79
N ASP A 897 33.72 14.62 -67.78
CA ASP A 897 34.19 13.23 -67.64
C ASP A 897 35.39 12.90 -68.54
N LEU A 898 36.03 11.75 -68.29
CA LEU A 898 37.24 11.31 -69.01
C LEU A 898 37.00 10.99 -70.49
N ALA A 899 35.78 10.56 -70.84
CA ALA A 899 35.38 10.19 -72.19
C ALA A 899 34.82 11.37 -73.00
N GLY A 900 34.79 12.56 -72.40
CA GLY A 900 34.30 13.79 -73.00
C GLY A 900 34.96 14.08 -74.34
N ARG A 901 34.12 14.47 -75.31
CA ARG A 901 34.51 14.82 -76.68
C ARG A 901 34.14 16.26 -77.03
N ALA A 902 33.57 17.01 -76.08
CA ALA A 902 33.15 18.39 -76.27
C ALA A 902 33.92 19.35 -75.36
N ILE A 903 34.06 20.59 -75.81
CA ILE A 903 34.62 21.71 -75.05
C ILE A 903 33.75 22.95 -75.27
N SER A 904 33.41 23.63 -74.19
CA SER A 904 32.78 24.94 -74.25
C SER A 904 33.86 26.03 -74.34
N PHE A 905 33.84 26.81 -75.41
CA PHE A 905 34.65 28.02 -75.56
C PHE A 905 33.84 29.22 -75.07
N LEU A 906 34.36 29.94 -74.08
CA LEU A 906 33.75 31.13 -73.52
C LEU A 906 34.49 32.36 -74.00
N SER A 907 33.75 33.34 -74.52
CA SER A 907 34.33 34.60 -74.97
C SER A 907 35.06 35.34 -73.83
N SER A 908 36.17 35.99 -74.16
CA SER A 908 36.89 36.84 -73.21
C SER A 908 36.14 38.13 -72.90
N ALA A 909 35.24 38.58 -73.78
CA ALA A 909 34.45 39.80 -73.60
C ALA A 909 33.08 39.50 -72.98
N THR A 910 32.61 40.37 -72.09
CA THR A 910 31.27 40.31 -71.50
C THR A 910 30.39 41.40 -72.10
N GLY A 911 29.14 41.07 -72.47
CA GLY A 911 28.11 42.07 -72.75
C GLY A 911 27.85 42.40 -74.22
N GLY A 912 28.04 41.45 -75.14
CA GLY A 912 27.64 41.60 -76.54
C GLY A 912 28.11 40.43 -77.41
N ASN A 913 27.57 40.33 -78.62
CA ASN A 913 28.02 39.41 -79.67
C ASN A 913 29.49 39.69 -80.00
N VAL A 914 30.35 38.67 -79.98
CA VAL A 914 31.72 38.76 -80.47
C VAL A 914 31.81 38.13 -81.86
N SER A 915 33.01 38.04 -82.44
CA SER A 915 33.19 37.30 -83.69
C SER A 915 33.10 35.82 -83.41
N ASP A 916 32.17 35.15 -84.09
CA ASP A 916 31.94 33.70 -84.02
C ASP A 916 33.24 32.89 -84.08
N LEU A 917 33.32 31.84 -83.27
CA LEU A 917 34.47 30.93 -83.23
C LEU A 917 34.57 30.15 -84.55
N VAL A 918 35.60 30.45 -85.34
CA VAL A 918 35.82 29.80 -86.65
C VAL A 918 36.74 28.58 -86.50
N LYS A 919 36.30 27.44 -87.06
CA LYS A 919 37.10 26.23 -87.22
C LYS A 919 38.14 26.41 -88.34
N SER A 920 39.40 26.09 -88.07
CA SER A 920 40.49 26.06 -89.06
C SER A 920 41.08 24.65 -89.23
N GLY A 921 41.89 24.43 -90.27
CA GLY A 921 42.50 23.14 -90.57
C GLY A 921 41.62 22.16 -91.36
N THR A 922 42.14 20.95 -91.56
CA THR A 922 41.59 19.91 -92.46
C THR A 922 40.65 18.90 -91.79
N GLY A 923 40.56 18.89 -90.45
CA GLY A 923 39.66 18.01 -89.69
C GLY A 923 38.19 18.43 -89.74
N THR A 924 37.30 17.71 -89.04
CA THR A 924 35.89 18.11 -88.87
C THR A 924 35.53 18.18 -87.38
N ALA A 925 34.62 19.09 -87.02
CA ALA A 925 34.04 19.22 -85.70
C ALA A 925 32.71 19.96 -85.84
N GLN A 926 31.81 19.73 -84.91
CA GLN A 926 30.55 20.45 -84.82
C GLN A 926 30.75 21.65 -83.89
N VAL A 927 30.27 22.82 -84.30
CA VAL A 927 30.36 24.06 -83.53
C VAL A 927 28.95 24.63 -83.40
N GLU A 928 28.49 24.78 -82.17
CA GLU A 928 27.20 25.38 -81.86
C GLU A 928 27.43 26.66 -81.05
N ILE A 929 27.00 27.80 -81.60
CA ILE A 929 27.27 29.11 -81.01
C ILE A 929 25.98 29.64 -80.38
N THR A 930 26.06 29.91 -79.08
CA THR A 930 25.05 30.69 -78.36
C THR A 930 25.53 32.11 -78.25
N GLN A 931 24.84 33.01 -78.96
CA GLN A 931 25.25 34.41 -79.06
C GLN A 931 25.19 35.13 -77.71
N GLY A 932 26.21 35.95 -77.44
CA GLY A 932 26.28 36.76 -76.24
C GLY A 932 25.20 37.84 -76.21
N SER A 933 24.63 38.08 -75.03
CA SER A 933 23.69 39.19 -74.78
C SER A 933 24.19 40.08 -73.65
N THR A 934 23.47 41.16 -73.31
CA THR A 934 23.86 42.03 -72.19
C THR A 934 24.05 41.22 -70.92
N GLY A 935 25.25 41.32 -70.31
CA GLY A 935 25.62 40.57 -69.11
C GLY A 935 25.98 39.10 -69.30
N VAL A 936 25.81 38.53 -70.50
CA VAL A 936 26.07 37.13 -70.82
C VAL A 936 27.20 37.02 -71.86
N LYS A 937 28.15 36.13 -71.62
CA LYS A 937 29.24 35.86 -72.56
C LYS A 937 28.74 34.96 -73.69
N GLU A 938 29.24 35.18 -74.90
CA GLU A 938 29.06 34.22 -75.99
C GLU A 938 29.75 32.90 -75.65
N VAL A 939 29.05 31.79 -75.94
CA VAL A 939 29.54 30.43 -75.71
C VAL A 939 29.49 29.67 -77.03
N ALA A 940 30.63 29.12 -77.45
CA ALA A 940 30.72 28.20 -78.56
C ALA A 940 31.00 26.78 -78.05
N GLU A 941 30.04 25.89 -78.16
CA GLU A 941 30.22 24.47 -77.86
C GLU A 941 30.83 23.77 -79.07
N VAL A 942 32.00 23.16 -78.88
CA VAL A 942 32.71 22.43 -79.93
C VAL A 942 32.72 20.94 -79.59
N ILE A 943 32.12 20.12 -80.45
CA ILE A 943 32.15 18.65 -80.35
C ILE A 943 33.12 18.13 -81.41
N PHE A 944 34.18 17.45 -80.96
CA PHE A 944 35.26 16.98 -81.81
C PHE A 944 34.94 15.61 -82.45
N ASN A 945 35.39 15.44 -83.70
CA ASN A 945 35.44 14.14 -84.38
C ASN A 945 36.86 13.56 -84.33
N ASN A 946 36.98 12.25 -84.58
CA ASN A 946 38.29 11.62 -84.74
C ASN A 946 39.05 12.28 -85.91
N LEU A 947 40.34 12.53 -85.71
CA LEU A 947 41.18 13.20 -86.69
C LEU A 947 42.18 12.20 -87.28
N SER A 948 42.13 12.00 -88.59
CA SER A 948 43.05 11.11 -89.30
C SER A 948 44.51 11.59 -89.18
N ALA A 949 45.45 10.66 -89.33
CA ALA A 949 46.88 10.93 -89.18
C ALA A 949 47.37 12.14 -90.01
N GLY A 950 48.17 13.02 -89.39
CA GLY A 950 48.76 14.20 -90.01
C GLY A 950 47.78 15.33 -90.37
N LYS A 951 46.48 15.18 -90.11
CA LYS A 951 45.48 16.24 -90.30
C LYS A 951 45.51 17.22 -89.14
N THR A 952 44.97 18.41 -89.38
CA THR A 952 44.96 19.52 -88.41
C THR A 952 43.55 19.98 -88.10
N ILE A 953 43.31 20.40 -86.86
CA ILE A 953 42.07 21.09 -86.47
C ILE A 953 42.40 22.22 -85.50
N GLY A 954 41.84 23.40 -85.72
CA GLY A 954 42.18 24.57 -84.92
C GLY A 954 40.98 25.45 -84.58
N PHE A 955 41.05 26.07 -83.40
CA PHE A 955 40.02 26.93 -82.82
C PHE A 955 40.66 28.08 -82.06
N GLY A 956 40.17 29.30 -82.28
CA GLY A 956 40.64 30.49 -81.57
C GLY A 956 42.15 30.77 -81.68
N GLY A 957 42.82 30.29 -82.73
CA GLY A 957 44.27 30.46 -82.93
C GLY A 957 45.16 29.31 -82.40
N LEU A 958 44.60 28.36 -81.64
CA LEU A 958 45.26 27.08 -81.35
C LEU A 958 45.02 26.09 -82.49
N VAL A 959 46.03 25.29 -82.83
CA VAL A 959 45.97 24.25 -83.87
C VAL A 959 46.51 22.93 -83.32
N PHE A 960 45.69 21.89 -83.35
CA PHE A 960 46.08 20.53 -83.06
C PHE A 960 46.43 19.79 -84.36
N THR A 961 47.56 19.10 -84.38
CA THR A 961 48.02 18.25 -85.49
C THR A 961 48.06 16.80 -85.03
N ALA A 962 47.29 15.91 -85.66
CA ALA A 962 47.26 14.50 -85.30
C ALA A 962 48.58 13.80 -85.65
N GLY A 963 49.02 12.90 -84.77
CA GLY A 963 50.21 12.07 -84.98
C GLY A 963 50.03 11.02 -86.09
N SER A 964 51.03 10.17 -86.29
CA SER A 964 51.04 9.16 -87.36
C SER A 964 49.94 8.10 -87.27
N SER A 965 49.32 7.92 -86.09
CA SER A 965 48.20 6.99 -85.86
C SER A 965 46.83 7.68 -85.87
N GLY A 966 46.77 8.99 -86.14
CA GLY A 966 45.58 9.80 -85.91
C GLY A 966 45.38 10.14 -84.43
N ALA A 967 44.27 10.83 -84.14
CA ALA A 967 43.85 11.18 -82.79
C ALA A 967 42.35 10.92 -82.62
N THR A 968 41.97 10.40 -81.46
CA THR A 968 40.55 10.30 -81.09
C THR A 968 40.00 11.68 -80.74
N ALA A 969 38.70 11.88 -80.93
CA ALA A 969 37.99 13.10 -80.56
C ALA A 969 38.19 13.49 -79.09
N SER A 970 38.24 12.52 -78.18
CA SER A 970 38.46 12.80 -76.75
C SER A 970 39.87 13.30 -76.48
N GLN A 971 40.89 12.75 -77.16
CA GLN A 971 42.27 13.25 -77.10
C GLN A 971 42.38 14.68 -77.65
N ILE A 972 41.62 14.99 -78.71
CA ILE A 972 41.58 16.35 -79.26
C ILE A 972 40.91 17.29 -78.27
N ALA A 973 39.74 16.92 -77.73
CA ALA A 973 39.04 17.71 -76.70
C ALA A 973 39.94 17.99 -75.49
N GLU A 974 40.66 16.97 -75.01
CA GLU A 974 41.62 17.07 -73.93
C GLU A 974 42.78 18.04 -74.24
N ALA A 975 43.28 18.04 -75.48
CA ALA A 975 44.30 18.99 -75.90
C ALA A 975 43.81 20.44 -75.82
N PHE A 976 42.55 20.71 -76.18
CA PHE A 976 41.93 22.03 -76.08
C PHE A 976 41.38 22.35 -74.69
N ALA A 977 41.31 21.40 -73.75
CA ALA A 977 40.64 21.58 -72.47
C ALA A 977 41.37 22.50 -71.51
N SER A 978 40.57 23.27 -70.75
CA SER A 978 40.96 24.10 -69.61
C SER A 978 42.10 25.07 -69.93
N LYS A 979 42.07 25.72 -71.10
CA LYS A 979 43.04 26.71 -71.53
C LYS A 979 42.49 28.10 -71.30
N ALA A 980 43.25 28.92 -70.59
CA ALA A 980 42.93 30.32 -70.41
C ALA A 980 43.13 31.11 -71.72
N VAL A 981 42.45 32.26 -71.83
CA VAL A 981 42.68 33.23 -72.91
C VAL A 981 44.17 33.61 -72.93
N GLY A 982 44.81 33.61 -74.10
CA GLY A 982 46.23 33.90 -74.28
C GLY A 982 47.17 32.70 -74.14
N PHE A 983 46.66 31.49 -73.85
CA PHE A 983 47.49 30.29 -73.75
C PHE A 983 48.25 30.01 -75.06
N SER A 984 49.58 29.88 -75.00
CA SER A 984 50.43 29.53 -76.14
C SER A 984 51.01 28.12 -75.99
N ALA A 985 50.82 27.29 -77.01
CA ALA A 985 51.18 25.88 -76.97
C ALA A 985 52.61 25.57 -77.45
N ASN A 986 53.32 26.50 -78.09
CA ASN A 986 54.72 26.38 -78.56
C ASN A 986 55.14 24.97 -79.07
N ASN A 987 54.30 24.34 -79.90
CA ASN A 987 54.48 22.98 -80.43
C ASN A 987 54.60 21.87 -79.36
N THR A 988 53.79 21.94 -78.30
CA THR A 988 53.74 20.96 -77.21
C THR A 988 53.16 19.63 -77.67
N ALA A 989 53.85 18.53 -77.39
CA ALA A 989 53.33 17.18 -77.59
C ALA A 989 52.20 16.88 -76.58
N VAL A 990 51.10 16.33 -77.08
CA VAL A 990 49.90 15.96 -76.30
C VAL A 990 49.43 14.56 -76.72
N PRO A 991 48.58 13.87 -75.94
CA PRO A 991 48.01 12.60 -76.37
C PRO A 991 47.37 12.70 -77.77
N GLY A 992 47.78 11.81 -78.68
CA GLY A 992 47.29 11.76 -80.06
C GLY A 992 47.90 12.76 -81.04
N GLY A 993 48.74 13.71 -80.62
CA GLY A 993 49.28 14.72 -81.55
C GLY A 993 50.15 15.82 -80.95
N VAL A 994 50.20 16.97 -81.63
CA VAL A 994 50.95 18.17 -81.21
C VAL A 994 50.01 19.37 -81.25
N LEU A 995 50.01 20.18 -80.19
CA LEU A 995 49.26 21.43 -80.12
C LEU A 995 50.21 22.62 -80.33
N SER A 996 49.86 23.55 -81.21
CA SER A 996 50.65 24.75 -81.53
C SER A 996 49.76 25.99 -81.64
N GLY A 997 50.37 27.17 -81.76
CA GLY A 997 49.67 28.46 -81.82
C GLY A 997 49.34 29.06 -80.45
N THR A 998 48.48 30.06 -80.44
CA THR A 998 48.07 30.81 -79.23
C THR A 998 46.57 31.05 -79.25
N LEU A 999 45.90 30.75 -78.13
CA LEU A 999 44.45 30.95 -77.97
C LEU A 999 44.14 32.44 -77.78
N SER A 1000 43.34 33.03 -78.66
CA SER A 1000 42.98 34.45 -78.66
C SER A 1000 41.48 34.64 -78.64
N GLY A 1001 41.00 35.64 -77.88
CA GLY A 1001 39.58 36.02 -77.79
C GLY A 1001 38.66 35.06 -77.02
N TRP A 1002 39.14 33.86 -76.68
CA TRP A 1002 38.35 32.78 -76.09
C TRP A 1002 39.14 32.07 -74.98
N GLY A 1003 38.44 31.59 -73.95
CA GLY A 1003 38.95 30.59 -73.01
C GLY A 1003 38.18 29.28 -73.18
N THR A 1004 38.77 28.15 -72.81
CA THR A 1004 38.12 26.83 -72.90
C THR A 1004 37.80 26.25 -71.53
N GLY A 1005 36.62 25.64 -71.42
CA GLY A 1005 36.19 24.86 -70.27
C GLY A 1005 36.87 23.49 -70.18
N ALA A 1006 36.46 22.71 -69.18
CA ALA A 1006 36.88 21.31 -69.05
C ALA A 1006 36.32 20.46 -70.20
N LYS A 1007 36.90 19.27 -70.40
CA LYS A 1007 36.31 18.28 -71.31
C LYS A 1007 34.97 17.78 -70.77
N GLU A 1008 33.98 17.82 -71.65
CA GLU A 1008 32.58 17.55 -71.33
C GLU A 1008 32.03 16.46 -72.25
N THR A 1009 31.09 15.70 -71.72
CA THR A 1009 30.09 14.96 -72.48
C THR A 1009 28.78 15.73 -72.44
N VAL A 1010 28.18 15.93 -73.60
CA VAL A 1010 26.86 16.52 -73.72
C VAL A 1010 25.83 15.40 -73.92
N TRP A 1011 24.77 15.44 -73.13
CA TRP A 1011 23.68 14.48 -73.17
C TRP A 1011 22.36 15.21 -73.45
N TYR A 1012 21.45 14.53 -74.14
CA TYR A 1012 20.05 14.89 -74.19
C TYR A 1012 19.31 14.12 -73.11
N ARG A 1013 18.71 14.84 -72.16
CA ARG A 1013 17.84 14.24 -71.14
C ARG A 1013 16.41 14.20 -71.63
N VAL A 1014 15.77 13.05 -71.47
CA VAL A 1014 14.39 12.78 -71.90
C VAL A 1014 13.59 12.21 -70.73
N ASP A 1015 12.42 12.78 -70.47
CA ASP A 1015 11.43 12.26 -69.53
C ASP A 1015 10.80 10.97 -70.06
N THR A 1016 11.02 9.85 -69.37
CA THR A 1016 10.51 8.54 -69.83
C THR A 1016 9.05 8.28 -69.44
N GLY A 1017 8.50 9.02 -68.48
CA GLY A 1017 7.08 8.99 -68.14
C GLY A 1017 6.24 9.74 -69.17
N ALA A 1018 6.78 10.84 -69.70
CA ALA A 1018 6.10 11.66 -70.70
C ALA A 1018 6.41 11.23 -72.15
N VAL A 1019 7.62 10.75 -72.46
CA VAL A 1019 8.05 10.30 -73.79
C VAL A 1019 8.32 8.79 -73.79
N GLN A 1020 7.37 8.00 -74.32
CA GLN A 1020 7.53 6.53 -74.40
C GLN A 1020 8.51 6.06 -75.50
N SER A 1021 8.82 6.93 -76.48
CA SER A 1021 9.82 6.66 -77.51
C SER A 1021 10.37 7.94 -78.14
N VAL A 1022 11.65 7.95 -78.49
CA VAL A 1022 12.33 9.07 -79.15
C VAL A 1022 12.69 8.69 -80.58
N ASP A 1023 12.27 9.49 -81.57
CA ASP A 1023 12.64 9.28 -82.97
C ASP A 1023 14.07 9.80 -83.21
N VAL A 1024 14.94 8.95 -83.76
CA VAL A 1024 16.23 9.33 -84.32
C VAL A 1024 16.07 9.46 -85.82
N ILE A 1025 16.33 10.67 -86.34
CA ILE A 1025 16.24 10.97 -87.76
C ILE A 1025 17.64 11.22 -88.29
N ALA A 1026 18.12 10.37 -89.20
CA ALA A 1026 19.44 10.46 -89.81
C ALA A 1026 19.37 10.90 -91.29
N PRO A 1027 20.40 11.57 -91.83
CA PRO A 1027 20.46 11.98 -93.24
C PRO A 1027 20.37 10.79 -94.22
N SER A 1028 19.89 11.05 -95.44
CA SER A 1028 19.76 10.04 -96.51
C SER A 1028 21.11 9.43 -96.97
N THR A 1029 22.23 10.05 -96.58
CA THR A 1029 23.59 9.66 -96.97
C THR A 1029 24.30 8.75 -95.95
N THR A 1030 23.63 8.39 -94.85
CA THR A 1030 24.21 7.55 -93.80
C THR A 1030 24.38 6.11 -94.29
N ALA A 1031 25.60 5.76 -94.71
CA ALA A 1031 25.96 4.43 -95.24
C ALA A 1031 26.44 3.44 -94.15
N LYS A 1032 26.35 3.78 -92.86
CA LYS A 1032 26.87 2.99 -91.74
C LYS A 1032 25.94 3.05 -90.51
N PRO A 1033 25.84 1.96 -89.72
CA PRO A 1033 25.14 1.99 -88.45
C PRO A 1033 25.69 3.06 -87.49
N ILE A 1034 24.80 3.67 -86.70
CA ILE A 1034 25.15 4.63 -85.65
C ILE A 1034 25.10 3.92 -84.30
N SER A 1035 26.17 3.92 -83.53
CA SER A 1035 26.13 3.46 -82.14
C SER A 1035 25.96 4.65 -81.21
N ILE A 1036 24.88 4.69 -80.45
CA ILE A 1036 24.62 5.71 -79.43
C ILE A 1036 24.78 5.12 -78.02
N PHE A 1037 24.94 5.98 -77.02
CA PHE A 1037 25.03 5.60 -75.61
C PHE A 1037 23.87 6.17 -74.81
N LEU A 1038 23.29 5.35 -73.93
CA LEU A 1038 22.16 5.69 -73.08
C LEU A 1038 22.47 5.33 -71.62
N ARG A 1039 21.89 6.10 -70.69
CA ARG A 1039 21.93 5.79 -69.26
C ARG A 1039 20.67 6.30 -68.55
N PRO A 1040 20.23 5.66 -67.46
CA PRO A 1040 19.12 6.15 -66.67
C PRO A 1040 19.56 7.20 -65.63
N ALA A 1041 18.65 8.12 -65.32
CA ALA A 1041 18.78 9.09 -64.24
C ALA A 1041 17.44 9.23 -63.50
N ALA A 1042 17.47 9.52 -62.20
CA ALA A 1042 16.30 9.77 -61.38
C ALA A 1042 16.41 11.15 -60.70
N VAL A 1043 15.26 11.80 -60.50
CA VAL A 1043 15.13 13.01 -59.69
C VAL A 1043 13.83 12.95 -58.88
N ASP A 1044 13.81 13.63 -57.74
CA ASP A 1044 12.60 13.76 -56.93
C ASP A 1044 11.45 14.43 -57.71
N SER A 1045 10.23 13.99 -57.42
CA SER A 1045 9.00 14.50 -58.02
C SER A 1045 8.85 16.01 -57.80
N GLY A 1046 8.55 16.73 -58.88
CA GLY A 1046 8.44 18.19 -58.88
C GLY A 1046 9.72 18.94 -59.24
N ALA A 1047 10.88 18.29 -59.26
CA ALA A 1047 12.10 18.85 -59.83
C ALA A 1047 12.09 18.66 -61.36
N GLY A 1048 12.17 19.76 -62.12
CA GLY A 1048 12.12 19.75 -63.60
C GLY A 1048 13.38 19.15 -64.26
N LEU A 1049 13.36 18.99 -65.58
CA LEU A 1049 14.42 18.35 -66.40
C LEU A 1049 15.86 18.87 -66.19
N THR A 1050 16.06 20.08 -65.65
CA THR A 1050 17.40 20.67 -65.37
C THR A 1050 17.98 20.31 -64.01
N ALA A 1051 17.25 19.59 -63.15
CA ALA A 1051 17.66 19.30 -61.79
C ALA A 1051 18.88 18.37 -61.71
N THR A 1052 19.62 18.49 -60.60
CA THR A 1052 20.65 17.52 -60.23
C THR A 1052 20.00 16.15 -60.05
N SER A 1053 20.64 15.11 -60.56
CA SER A 1053 20.04 13.77 -60.67
C SER A 1053 20.97 12.70 -60.14
N THR A 1054 20.40 11.65 -59.56
CA THR A 1054 21.12 10.39 -59.29
C THR A 1054 21.27 9.64 -60.61
N ILE A 1055 22.51 9.37 -61.02
CA ILE A 1055 22.85 8.76 -62.32
C ILE A 1055 23.40 7.36 -62.08
N SER A 1056 22.87 6.37 -62.81
CA SER A 1056 23.42 5.02 -62.75
C SER A 1056 24.84 4.98 -63.36
N PRO A 1057 25.79 4.27 -62.73
CA PRO A 1057 27.14 4.13 -63.28
C PRO A 1057 27.18 3.31 -64.59
N THR A 1058 26.10 2.60 -64.91
CA THR A 1058 26.03 1.69 -66.07
C THR A 1058 25.53 2.44 -67.30
N VAL A 1059 26.36 2.52 -68.34
CA VAL A 1059 26.01 3.06 -69.66
C VAL A 1059 25.77 1.90 -70.62
N GLN A 1060 24.66 1.93 -71.36
CA GLN A 1060 24.34 0.95 -72.40
C GLN A 1060 24.60 1.54 -73.79
N SER A 1061 25.09 0.71 -74.71
CA SER A 1061 25.26 1.08 -76.11
C SER A 1061 24.13 0.49 -76.95
N LEU A 1062 23.55 1.29 -77.84
CA LEU A 1062 22.52 0.87 -78.78
C LEU A 1062 22.98 1.18 -80.20
N THR A 1063 23.05 0.16 -81.06
CA THR A 1063 23.38 0.32 -82.47
C THR A 1063 22.11 0.47 -83.30
N ILE A 1064 22.02 1.60 -84.00
CA ILE A 1064 20.94 1.91 -84.93
C ILE A 1064 21.41 1.53 -86.35
N PRO A 1065 20.77 0.53 -86.97
CA PRO A 1065 21.19 -0.05 -88.25
C PRO A 1065 20.70 0.78 -89.45
N PHE A 1066 21.15 2.03 -89.56
CA PHE A 1066 20.98 2.82 -90.78
C PHE A 1066 21.96 2.32 -91.84
N GLU A 1067 21.54 1.31 -92.59
CA GLU A 1067 22.29 0.74 -93.70
C GLU A 1067 21.49 0.84 -95.00
N ASP A 1068 22.10 1.38 -96.06
CA ASP A 1068 21.53 1.38 -97.40
C ASP A 1068 21.98 0.11 -98.13
N ARG A 1069 21.18 -0.96 -98.03
CA ARG A 1069 21.34 -2.17 -98.84
C ARG A 1069 20.22 -2.26 -99.87
N PRO A 1070 20.47 -2.76 -101.09
CA PRO A 1070 19.41 -3.08 -102.02
C PRO A 1070 18.45 -4.06 -101.35
N ALA A 1071 17.14 -3.81 -101.46
CA ALA A 1071 16.13 -4.77 -101.03
C ALA A 1071 16.43 -6.14 -101.66
N THR A 1072 16.38 -7.20 -100.85
CA THR A 1072 16.50 -8.58 -101.33
C THR A 1072 15.50 -8.77 -102.46
N PRO A 1073 15.89 -9.22 -103.67
CA PRO A 1073 14.96 -9.36 -104.78
C PRO A 1073 13.87 -10.36 -104.41
N SER A 1074 12.62 -9.89 -104.33
CA SER A 1074 11.45 -10.75 -104.12
C SER A 1074 10.99 -11.31 -105.46
N LEU A 1075 11.16 -12.62 -105.67
CA LEU A 1075 10.58 -13.32 -106.80
C LEU A 1075 9.10 -13.56 -106.51
N THR A 1076 8.22 -12.74 -107.09
CA THR A 1076 6.78 -13.00 -107.09
C THR A 1076 6.46 -13.92 -108.28
N VAL A 1077 6.25 -15.21 -108.02
CA VAL A 1077 5.66 -16.13 -109.01
C VAL A 1077 4.16 -15.89 -109.01
N ILE A 1078 3.63 -15.35 -110.11
CA ILE A 1078 2.18 -15.23 -110.35
C ILE A 1078 1.72 -16.57 -110.96
N PRO A 1079 0.94 -17.42 -110.27
CA PRO A 1079 0.35 -18.60 -110.90
C PRO A 1079 -0.93 -18.17 -111.62
N THR A 1080 -0.91 -18.09 -112.95
CA THR A 1080 -2.14 -18.03 -113.75
C THR A 1080 -2.58 -19.46 -114.03
N ALA A 1081 -3.65 -19.90 -113.36
CA ALA A 1081 -4.28 -21.18 -113.64
C ALA A 1081 -5.21 -21.03 -114.86
N THR A 1082 -4.86 -21.69 -115.96
CA THR A 1082 -5.77 -22.42 -116.87
C THR A 1082 -4.89 -23.19 -117.85
N GLY A 1083 -4.83 -24.51 -117.70
CA GLY A 1083 -3.95 -25.38 -118.50
C GLY A 1083 -4.55 -25.78 -119.85
N LEU A 1084 -3.68 -26.10 -120.82
CA LEU A 1084 -3.45 -27.44 -121.40
C LEU A 1084 -2.54 -27.37 -122.64
N GLU A 1085 -1.65 -28.37 -122.72
CA GLU A 1085 -1.07 -29.07 -123.89
C GLU A 1085 -0.05 -28.43 -124.86
N ASP A 1086 1.06 -29.16 -125.02
CA ASP A 1086 2.05 -29.26 -126.11
C ASP A 1086 2.86 -28.03 -126.57
N GLN A 1087 4.04 -27.84 -125.96
CA GLN A 1087 5.39 -27.94 -126.57
C GLN A 1087 6.51 -27.55 -125.60
#